data_AF-A0AAE1JZ60-F1
#
_entry.id   AF-A0AAE1JZ60-F1
#
_cell.length_a   1.000
_cell.length_b   1.000
_cell.length_c   1.000
_cell.angle_alpha   90.00
_cell.angle_beta   90.00
_cell.angle_gamma   90.00
#
_symmetry.space_group_name_H-M   'P 1'
#
loop_
_entity.id
_entity.type
_entity.pdbx_description
1 polymer ?
#
loop_
_entity_poly.entity_id
_entity_poly.type
_entity_poly.pdbx_seq_one_letter_code
_entity_poly.pdbx_strand_id
1 'polypeptide(L)'
;MSLAPINDSSSKEEEEDMKPYNNYKLVVINRKYKSNDLVPPRDLKETFCKFAGGGGSRMSVDQFRCFLVEHQGHVDITLSESEQIVNKILKARNGSNDEAHWSAGDDHRTKQQRELTLDVVFHFLLLNDFNDPLKSEVHHDMEAPLSHYFIYTGHNSYLTGNQFSSECSEEPVIQALQQGVRVIELDLWPTSNKDDIKVVHGRTLTTPVSPRKCLEAIKKYAFFKSEYPVIITIEDHLTRDLRTKFAEMATEILGDLLYYPQAERLTEFPSPKSLKNKIIISTKPPKEHLNKSIDVDRGSNNDVQDGSESSEEETSSGQESPDAMAKPETEDKMADPETEKKEEGDSNAGDQNGFNQQCSADYKRLIGIPAKNIKGSIKDKLRIEEEVRRLSWSELKLEEASESHGTDIIRFTQRNILRVYPKGTRVQSSNFKPHIGWMYGVQMVAFNMQKHGKELWLMQGMFRANGGCGYVKKPEMVMQNRPNGELFDPERTLPEGKTILKVNVYMGHGWSSEFSPTHFDRFSPPDFYTKVSIDGVPADCAEKQTSVIKDNWLPVWEEEFRFPLTMPELALLQIIVREKDQGGKDDFGGQTCLPVSELRVGFRSVPLYDKKGEKYKSVKLFMQFQFIDPKNAGSVE
;
A
#
# COMPACT_ATOMS: atom_id res chain seq x y z
N MET A 1 -8.13 -41.15 -84.09
CA MET A 1 -8.87 -40.50 -82.99
C MET A 1 -7.88 -40.08 -81.92
N SER A 2 -7.90 -38.79 -81.61
CA SER A 2 -7.40 -38.04 -80.46
C SER A 2 -6.01 -38.28 -79.84
N LEU A 3 -5.36 -37.14 -79.61
CA LEU A 3 -4.06 -36.85 -79.02
C LEU A 3 -4.07 -36.94 -77.48
N ALA A 4 -2.86 -37.03 -76.94
CA ALA A 4 -2.48 -37.00 -75.52
C ALA A 4 -2.92 -35.71 -74.79
N PRO A 5 -3.10 -35.75 -73.44
CA PRO A 5 -3.44 -34.57 -72.67
C PRO A 5 -2.20 -33.75 -72.27
N ILE A 6 -2.49 -32.47 -72.07
CA ILE A 6 -1.62 -31.29 -72.09
C ILE A 6 -1.33 -30.81 -70.67
N ASN A 7 -0.09 -30.37 -70.47
CA ASN A 7 0.49 -29.44 -69.49
C ASN A 7 -0.23 -29.16 -68.17
N ASP A 8 0.50 -29.57 -67.13
CA ASP A 8 0.58 -28.97 -65.81
C ASP A 8 1.30 -27.60 -65.88
N SER A 9 0.70 -26.56 -65.30
CA SER A 9 1.36 -25.27 -65.07
C SER A 9 0.86 -24.63 -63.78
N SER A 10 1.68 -24.79 -62.74
CA SER A 10 1.95 -23.88 -61.63
C SER A 10 0.97 -22.72 -61.38
N SER A 11 0.39 -22.69 -60.19
CA SER A 11 0.24 -21.45 -59.42
C SER A 11 0.87 -21.66 -58.06
N LYS A 12 1.95 -20.92 -57.84
CA LYS A 12 2.80 -20.88 -56.65
C LYS A 12 1.95 -20.66 -55.40
N GLU A 13 1.97 -21.61 -54.47
CA GLU A 13 1.74 -21.31 -53.06
C GLU A 13 2.93 -20.47 -52.60
N GLU A 14 2.71 -19.18 -52.42
CA GLU A 14 3.60 -18.35 -51.63
C GLU A 14 3.60 -18.92 -50.21
N GLU A 15 4.77 -19.31 -49.70
CA GLU A 15 5.01 -19.56 -48.28
C GLU A 15 4.69 -18.28 -47.49
N GLU A 16 3.42 -18.07 -47.14
CA GLU A 16 3.06 -17.20 -46.03
C GLU A 16 3.66 -17.82 -44.76
N ASP A 17 4.63 -17.12 -44.16
CA ASP A 17 5.16 -17.35 -42.82
C ASP A 17 4.08 -17.89 -41.88
N MET A 18 4.21 -19.16 -41.46
CA MET A 18 3.27 -19.82 -40.55
C MET A 18 3.28 -19.11 -39.18
N LYS A 19 2.47 -18.06 -39.03
CA LYS A 19 2.21 -17.45 -37.72
C LYS A 19 1.34 -18.40 -36.88
N PRO A 20 1.62 -18.56 -35.58
CA PRO A 20 0.82 -19.43 -34.73
C PRO A 20 -0.62 -18.91 -34.61
N TYR A 21 -1.60 -19.82 -34.67
CA TYR A 21 -3.02 -19.54 -34.49
C TYR A 21 -3.51 -20.12 -33.17
N ASN A 22 -4.35 -19.38 -32.45
CA ASN A 22 -5.10 -19.93 -31.31
C ASN A 22 -6.40 -20.55 -31.83
N ASN A 23 -6.63 -21.82 -31.49
CA ASN A 23 -7.79 -22.58 -31.92
C ASN A 23 -8.82 -22.69 -30.78
N TYR A 24 -10.05 -22.26 -31.04
CA TYR A 24 -11.17 -22.34 -30.12
C TYR A 24 -12.23 -23.28 -30.67
N LYS A 25 -12.67 -24.25 -29.85
CA LYS A 25 -13.70 -25.22 -30.24
C LYS A 25 -15.08 -24.73 -29.78
N LEU A 26 -15.92 -24.33 -30.73
CA LEU A 26 -17.37 -24.37 -30.56
C LEU A 26 -17.87 -25.75 -30.99
N VAL A 27 -18.98 -26.20 -30.40
CA VAL A 27 -19.57 -27.55 -30.51
C VAL A 27 -19.49 -28.18 -31.92
N VAL A 28 -19.57 -27.40 -32.99
CA VAL A 28 -19.48 -27.87 -34.39
C VAL A 28 -18.48 -27.08 -35.26
N ILE A 29 -17.79 -26.05 -34.73
CA ILE A 29 -16.93 -25.13 -35.51
C ILE A 29 -15.64 -24.82 -34.76
N ASN A 30 -14.49 -24.98 -35.42
CA ASN A 30 -13.21 -24.48 -34.92
C ASN A 30 -13.01 -23.04 -35.41
N ARG A 31 -12.87 -22.09 -34.48
CA ARG A 31 -12.46 -20.72 -34.79
C ARG A 31 -10.95 -20.59 -34.62
N LYS A 32 -10.29 -19.93 -35.58
CA LYS A 32 -8.86 -19.63 -35.54
C LYS A 32 -8.68 -18.12 -35.39
N TYR A 33 -7.89 -17.72 -34.41
CA TYR A 33 -7.50 -16.32 -34.21
C TYR A 33 -6.00 -16.18 -34.43
N LYS A 34 -5.60 -15.15 -35.17
CA LYS A 34 -4.19 -14.89 -35.51
C LYS A 34 -3.45 -14.44 -34.25
N SER A 35 -2.29 -15.03 -33.95
CA SER A 35 -1.40 -14.46 -32.93
C SER A 35 -0.80 -13.17 -33.48
N ASN A 36 -0.92 -12.09 -32.71
CA ASN A 36 -0.26 -10.82 -33.02
C ASN A 36 1.19 -10.84 -32.53
N ASP A 37 2.05 -10.18 -33.30
CA ASP A 37 3.46 -9.97 -32.93
C ASP A 37 3.59 -8.74 -32.03
N LEU A 38 4.61 -8.74 -31.18
CA LEU A 38 5.00 -7.55 -30.41
C LEU A 38 5.56 -6.51 -31.37
N VAL A 39 4.83 -5.39 -31.55
CA VAL A 39 5.25 -4.28 -32.41
C VAL A 39 5.57 -3.05 -31.55
N PRO A 40 6.72 -2.37 -31.77
CA PRO A 40 7.03 -1.14 -31.07
C PRO A 40 5.96 -0.05 -31.35
N PRO A 41 5.46 0.65 -30.31
CA PRO A 41 4.50 1.73 -30.48
C PRO A 41 5.03 2.88 -31.32
N ARG A 42 4.11 3.67 -31.89
CA ARG A 42 4.47 4.83 -32.72
C ARG A 42 5.40 5.82 -32.00
N ASP A 43 5.07 6.20 -30.78
CA ASP A 43 5.85 7.16 -30.00
C ASP A 43 7.28 6.66 -29.73
N LEU A 44 7.44 5.34 -29.53
CA LEU A 44 8.76 4.74 -29.35
C LEU A 44 9.57 4.78 -30.66
N LYS A 45 8.94 4.53 -31.81
CA LYS A 45 9.59 4.66 -33.13
C LYS A 45 10.07 6.10 -33.36
N GLU A 46 9.22 7.09 -33.11
CA GLU A 46 9.56 8.50 -33.29
C GLU A 46 10.66 8.94 -32.32
N THR A 47 10.57 8.53 -31.05
CA THR A 47 11.61 8.78 -30.06
C THR A 47 12.92 8.11 -30.46
N PHE A 48 12.87 6.87 -30.94
CA PHE A 48 14.06 6.15 -31.40
C PHE A 48 14.73 6.90 -32.55
N CYS A 49 13.98 7.29 -33.58
CA CYS A 49 14.50 8.06 -34.71
C CYS A 49 15.15 9.38 -34.28
N LYS A 50 14.56 10.07 -33.29
CA LYS A 50 15.13 11.32 -32.73
C LYS A 50 16.51 11.09 -32.14
N PHE A 51 16.67 10.08 -31.28
CA PHE A 51 17.94 9.80 -30.61
C PHE A 51 18.96 9.07 -31.52
N ALA A 52 18.51 8.40 -32.57
CA ALA A 52 19.34 7.77 -33.60
C ALA A 52 19.86 8.75 -34.68
N GLY A 53 19.89 10.06 -34.40
CA GLY A 53 20.41 11.07 -35.33
C GLY A 53 19.43 11.52 -36.41
N GLY A 54 18.11 11.46 -36.18
CA GLY A 54 17.11 12.06 -37.06
C GLY A 54 16.76 11.23 -38.31
N GLY A 55 16.86 9.90 -38.23
CA GLY A 55 16.56 8.99 -39.33
C GLY A 55 17.43 7.72 -39.38
N GLY A 56 18.36 7.55 -38.44
CA GLY A 56 19.18 6.34 -38.35
C GLY A 56 18.37 5.10 -37.98
N SER A 57 18.75 3.95 -38.54
CA SER A 57 18.16 2.63 -38.21
C SER A 57 18.73 2.02 -36.92
N ARG A 58 19.72 2.68 -36.31
CA ARG A 58 20.52 2.18 -35.19
C ARG A 58 20.95 3.31 -34.25
N MET A 59 21.06 3.00 -32.96
CA MET A 59 21.64 3.86 -31.94
C MET A 59 23.02 3.36 -31.52
N SER A 60 24.00 4.26 -31.42
CA SER A 60 25.24 4.00 -30.69
C SER A 60 25.00 3.91 -29.18
N VAL A 61 25.98 3.41 -28.42
CA VAL A 61 25.90 3.37 -26.96
C VAL A 61 25.76 4.77 -26.36
N ASP A 62 26.48 5.76 -26.91
CA ASP A 62 26.35 7.16 -26.49
C ASP A 62 24.95 7.72 -26.76
N GLN A 63 24.37 7.44 -27.92
CA GLN A 63 23.00 7.86 -28.24
C GLN A 63 21.97 7.19 -27.32
N PHE A 64 22.17 5.92 -27.00
CA PHE A 64 21.33 5.20 -26.06
C PHE A 64 21.46 5.76 -24.64
N ARG A 65 22.67 6.13 -24.21
CA ARG A 65 22.91 6.85 -22.96
C ARG A 65 22.14 8.18 -22.94
N CYS A 66 22.20 8.97 -24.00
CA CYS A 66 21.40 10.20 -24.12
C CYS A 66 19.90 9.92 -24.01
N PHE A 67 19.40 8.86 -24.66
CA PHE A 67 18.01 8.43 -24.52
C PHE A 67 17.65 8.07 -23.07
N LEU A 68 18.51 7.34 -22.35
CA LEU A 68 18.28 6.98 -20.95
C LEU A 68 18.23 8.22 -20.04
N VAL A 69 19.09 9.21 -20.27
CA VAL A 69 19.11 10.44 -19.47
C VAL A 69 17.94 11.35 -19.83
N GLU A 70 17.84 11.72 -21.10
CA GLU A 70 16.95 12.80 -21.55
C GLU A 70 15.48 12.37 -21.66
N HIS A 71 15.21 11.10 -21.99
CA HIS A 71 13.85 10.60 -22.18
C HIS A 71 13.38 9.68 -21.04
N GLN A 72 14.26 8.81 -20.54
CA GLN A 72 13.94 7.90 -19.44
C GLN A 72 14.26 8.49 -18.06
N GLY A 73 14.80 9.72 -17.98
CA GLY A 73 15.06 10.41 -16.71
C GLY A 73 16.08 9.73 -15.80
N HIS A 74 17.02 8.96 -16.34
CA HIS A 74 18.15 8.45 -15.57
C HIS A 74 19.08 9.60 -15.18
N VAL A 75 19.57 9.56 -13.94
CA VAL A 75 20.50 10.56 -13.40
C VAL A 75 21.90 9.94 -13.37
N ASP A 76 22.91 10.71 -13.76
CA ASP A 76 24.34 10.39 -13.65
C ASP A 76 24.83 9.07 -14.29
N ILE A 77 24.09 8.50 -15.23
CA ILE A 77 24.54 7.28 -15.91
C ILE A 77 25.78 7.56 -16.78
N THR A 78 26.85 6.82 -16.51
CA THR A 78 28.12 6.90 -17.22
C THR A 78 28.06 6.13 -18.55
N LEU A 79 29.02 6.42 -19.44
CA LEU A 79 29.16 5.64 -20.67
C LEU A 79 29.47 4.17 -20.39
N SER A 80 30.34 3.90 -19.41
CA SER A 80 30.69 2.52 -19.03
C SER A 80 29.48 1.74 -18.50
N GLU A 81 28.63 2.35 -17.68
CA GLU A 81 27.39 1.71 -17.22
C GLU A 81 26.42 1.46 -18.38
N SER A 82 26.32 2.41 -19.31
CA SER A 82 25.51 2.24 -20.52
C SER A 82 26.01 1.07 -21.38
N GLU A 83 27.33 0.93 -21.55
CA GLU A 83 27.95 -0.22 -22.22
C GLU A 83 27.61 -1.54 -21.51
N GLN A 84 27.65 -1.57 -20.17
CA GLN A 84 27.28 -2.75 -19.40
C GLN A 84 25.81 -3.13 -19.60
N ILE A 85 24.90 -2.15 -19.63
CA ILE A 85 23.48 -2.37 -19.93
C ILE A 85 23.33 -2.96 -21.33
N VAL A 86 23.95 -2.34 -22.34
CA VAL A 86 23.93 -2.83 -23.73
C VAL A 86 24.44 -4.26 -23.83
N ASN A 87 25.57 -4.56 -23.17
CA ASN A 87 26.11 -5.92 -23.14
C ASN A 87 25.14 -6.92 -22.50
N LYS A 88 24.45 -6.55 -21.42
CA LYS A 88 23.42 -7.40 -20.79
C LYS A 88 22.24 -7.64 -21.74
N ILE A 89 21.78 -6.61 -22.45
CA ILE A 89 20.69 -6.72 -23.43
C ILE A 89 21.07 -7.69 -24.56
N LEU A 90 22.26 -7.50 -25.14
CA LEU A 90 22.73 -8.33 -26.25
C LEU A 90 22.95 -9.79 -25.83
N LYS A 91 23.47 -10.03 -24.61
CA LYS A 91 23.60 -11.38 -24.03
C LYS A 91 22.24 -12.04 -23.82
N ALA A 92 21.28 -11.33 -23.23
CA ALA A 92 19.93 -11.85 -23.00
C ALA A 92 19.22 -12.26 -24.30
N ARG A 93 19.49 -11.56 -25.40
CA ARG A 93 18.96 -11.89 -26.74
C ARG A 93 19.61 -13.13 -27.37
N ASN A 94 20.91 -13.34 -27.16
CA ASN A 94 21.69 -14.37 -27.86
C ASN A 94 21.73 -15.74 -27.16
N GLY A 95 21.10 -15.89 -26.00
CA GLY A 95 20.86 -17.19 -25.35
C GLY A 95 22.11 -18.03 -25.00
N SER A 96 23.32 -17.46 -24.98
CA SER A 96 24.59 -18.20 -24.87
C SER A 96 25.35 -17.87 -23.58
N ASN A 97 25.72 -18.93 -22.87
CA ASN A 97 26.58 -18.96 -21.68
C ASN A 97 28.08 -18.99 -22.05
N ASP A 98 28.47 -18.40 -23.18
CA ASP A 98 29.86 -18.44 -23.64
C ASP A 98 30.64 -17.28 -23.00
N GLU A 99 31.38 -17.60 -21.94
CA GLU A 99 32.59 -16.87 -21.56
C GLU A 99 33.66 -17.05 -22.65
N ALA A 100 33.45 -16.48 -23.83
CA ALA A 100 34.51 -16.35 -24.80
C ALA A 100 35.45 -15.22 -24.33
N HIS A 101 36.65 -15.62 -23.91
CA HIS A 101 37.80 -14.74 -23.66
C HIS A 101 37.88 -13.60 -24.68
N TRP A 102 37.67 -12.37 -24.21
CA TRP A 102 37.89 -11.14 -24.97
C TRP A 102 39.39 -10.97 -25.29
N SER A 103 39.83 -11.58 -26.38
CA SER A 103 41.17 -11.34 -26.91
C SER A 103 41.18 -10.01 -27.68
N ALA A 104 42.08 -9.12 -27.30
CA ALA A 104 42.19 -7.72 -27.73
C ALA A 104 42.65 -7.52 -29.19
N GLY A 105 42.04 -8.21 -30.16
CA GLY A 105 42.59 -8.32 -31.52
C GLY A 105 41.69 -8.04 -32.73
N ASP A 106 40.42 -7.66 -32.58
CA ASP A 106 39.53 -7.44 -33.75
C ASP A 106 38.66 -6.17 -33.60
N ASP A 107 39.23 -5.00 -33.93
CA ASP A 107 38.69 -3.65 -33.66
C ASP A 107 37.59 -3.19 -34.66
N HIS A 108 37.41 -3.90 -35.78
CA HIS A 108 36.43 -3.50 -36.81
C HIS A 108 35.08 -4.25 -36.73
N ARG A 109 35.07 -5.53 -36.30
CA ARG A 109 33.81 -6.29 -36.07
C ARG A 109 33.12 -5.91 -34.76
N THR A 110 33.88 -5.46 -33.77
CA THR A 110 33.40 -5.13 -32.41
C THR A 110 32.66 -3.80 -32.29
N LYS A 111 32.90 -2.83 -33.21
CA LYS A 111 32.15 -1.56 -33.24
C LYS A 111 30.74 -1.69 -33.84
N GLN A 112 30.58 -2.49 -34.91
CA GLN A 112 29.28 -2.70 -35.57
C GLN A 112 28.30 -3.57 -34.76
N GLN A 113 28.81 -4.32 -33.79
CA GLN A 113 28.04 -5.21 -32.89
C GLN A 113 27.48 -4.50 -31.65
N ARG A 114 27.87 -3.25 -31.39
CA ARG A 114 27.43 -2.46 -30.21
C ARG A 114 26.33 -1.45 -30.53
N GLU A 115 25.83 -1.44 -31.76
CA GLU A 115 24.74 -0.58 -32.18
C GLU A 115 23.38 -1.25 -31.93
N LEU A 116 22.46 -0.52 -31.32
CA LEU A 116 21.13 -1.00 -30.93
C LEU A 116 20.10 -0.69 -32.01
N THR A 117 19.35 -1.69 -32.45
CA THR A 117 18.18 -1.47 -33.30
C THR A 117 16.96 -1.13 -32.45
N LEU A 118 15.91 -0.57 -33.06
CA LEU A 118 14.63 -0.30 -32.40
C LEU A 118 14.08 -1.54 -31.69
N ASP A 119 14.16 -2.70 -32.35
CA ASP A 119 13.72 -3.98 -31.81
C ASP A 119 14.47 -4.36 -30.52
N VAL A 120 15.80 -4.17 -30.49
CA VAL A 120 16.61 -4.40 -29.28
C VAL A 120 16.17 -3.48 -28.15
N VAL A 121 16.00 -2.19 -28.43
CA VAL A 121 15.60 -1.19 -27.42
C VAL A 121 14.20 -1.48 -26.90
N PHE A 122 13.25 -1.84 -27.78
CA PHE A 122 11.89 -2.16 -27.37
C PHE A 122 11.84 -3.39 -26.46
N HIS A 123 12.53 -4.48 -26.81
CA HIS A 123 12.62 -5.66 -25.97
C HIS A 123 13.25 -5.35 -24.60
N PHE A 124 14.30 -4.54 -24.57
CA PHE A 124 14.90 -4.07 -23.31
C PHE A 124 13.88 -3.32 -22.43
N LEU A 125 13.10 -2.41 -23.01
CA LEU A 125 12.11 -1.63 -22.28
C LEU A 125 10.95 -2.49 -21.74
N LEU A 126 10.75 -3.71 -22.24
CA LEU A 126 9.78 -4.67 -21.71
C LEU A 126 10.33 -5.51 -20.54
N LEU A 127 11.62 -5.39 -20.21
CA LEU A 127 12.24 -6.09 -19.07
C LEU A 127 12.04 -5.28 -17.78
N ASN A 128 11.19 -5.77 -16.88
CA ASN A 128 10.85 -5.11 -15.62
C ASN A 128 12.07 -4.83 -14.76
N ASP A 129 13.04 -5.74 -14.70
CA ASP A 129 14.23 -5.61 -13.84
C ASP A 129 15.09 -4.38 -14.20
N PHE A 130 14.97 -3.87 -15.43
CA PHE A 130 15.68 -2.67 -15.88
C PHE A 130 14.76 -1.45 -16.05
N ASN A 131 13.46 -1.68 -16.28
CA ASN A 131 12.53 -0.64 -16.68
C ASN A 131 11.25 -0.56 -15.84
N ASP A 132 11.38 -0.84 -14.54
CA ASP A 132 10.30 -0.69 -13.55
C ASP A 132 9.82 0.77 -13.45
N PRO A 133 8.50 1.02 -13.28
CA PRO A 133 7.97 2.36 -13.12
C PRO A 133 8.42 3.09 -11.85
N LEU A 134 8.91 2.38 -10.83
CA LEU A 134 9.31 2.94 -9.54
C LEU A 134 10.80 2.75 -9.27
N LYS A 135 11.34 3.49 -8.30
CA LYS A 135 12.68 3.26 -7.76
C LYS A 135 12.67 2.11 -6.76
N SER A 136 13.66 1.22 -6.85
CA SER A 136 13.81 0.10 -5.92
C SER A 136 14.47 0.49 -4.59
N GLU A 137 15.16 1.62 -4.54
CA GLU A 137 15.99 2.03 -3.41
C GLU A 137 15.28 3.03 -2.48
N VAL A 138 15.61 2.94 -1.21
CA VAL A 138 15.22 3.93 -0.20
C VAL A 138 15.99 5.22 -0.46
N HIS A 139 15.27 6.31 -0.65
CA HIS A 139 15.86 7.59 -1.07
C HIS A 139 15.23 8.81 -0.41
N HIS A 140 14.16 8.63 0.38
CA HIS A 140 13.71 9.68 1.28
C HIS A 140 14.73 9.91 2.40
N ASP A 141 14.71 11.10 2.98
CA ASP A 141 15.38 11.35 4.25
C ASP A 141 14.74 10.49 5.34
N MET A 142 15.56 9.67 6.00
CA MET A 142 15.16 8.73 7.05
C MET A 142 15.62 9.17 8.46
N GLU A 143 16.13 10.40 8.59
CA GLU A 143 16.65 10.98 9.84
C GLU A 143 15.62 11.85 10.58
N ALA A 144 14.52 12.23 9.94
CA ALA A 144 13.43 12.94 10.61
C ALA A 144 12.72 12.05 11.67
N PRO A 145 11.98 12.63 12.64
CA PRO A 145 11.22 11.89 13.65
C PRO A 145 10.16 10.94 13.05
N LEU A 146 9.83 9.83 13.74
CA LEU A 146 8.78 8.90 13.28
C LEU A 146 7.42 9.58 12.94
N SER A 147 7.06 10.68 13.62
CA SER A 147 5.84 11.45 13.33
C SER A 147 5.82 12.05 11.91
N HIS A 148 6.96 12.13 11.22
CA HIS A 148 7.10 12.70 9.88
C HIS A 148 6.92 11.67 8.76
N TYR A 149 6.55 10.43 9.07
CA TYR A 149 6.35 9.36 8.08
C TYR A 149 4.96 8.78 8.17
N PHE A 150 4.36 8.48 7.02
CA PHE A 150 3.34 7.45 6.93
C PHE A 150 3.98 6.08 7.15
N ILE A 151 3.33 5.23 7.93
CA ILE A 151 3.87 3.94 8.39
C ILE A 151 2.90 2.84 7.98
N TYR A 152 3.42 1.82 7.30
CA TYR A 152 2.62 0.70 6.82
C TYR A 152 2.05 -0.09 8.01
N THR A 153 0.75 0.02 8.25
CA THR A 153 0.10 -0.41 9.50
C THR A 153 -0.96 -1.49 9.28
N GLY A 154 -0.82 -2.62 9.98
CA GLY A 154 -1.84 -3.66 10.08
C GLY A 154 -2.83 -3.41 11.22
N HIS A 155 -4.05 -3.90 11.06
CA HIS A 155 -5.10 -3.96 12.08
C HIS A 155 -5.43 -5.43 12.38
N ASN A 156 -5.57 -5.78 13.67
CA ASN A 156 -5.82 -7.14 14.15
C ASN A 156 -5.00 -8.18 13.38
N SER A 157 -3.68 -7.97 13.35
CA SER A 157 -2.75 -8.63 12.42
C SER A 157 -2.65 -10.14 12.59
N TYR A 158 -3.24 -10.68 13.65
CA TYR A 158 -3.32 -12.09 13.97
C TYR A 158 -4.55 -12.78 13.34
N LEU A 159 -5.54 -12.04 12.83
CA LEU A 159 -6.76 -12.63 12.26
C LEU A 159 -6.54 -13.20 10.85
N THR A 160 -7.00 -14.43 10.64
CA THR A 160 -6.95 -15.11 9.34
C THR A 160 -8.13 -14.74 8.42
N GLY A 161 -9.19 -14.13 8.96
CA GLY A 161 -10.39 -13.79 8.20
C GLY A 161 -11.24 -12.69 8.84
N ASN A 162 -12.52 -13.02 9.07
CA ASN A 162 -13.52 -12.10 9.62
C ASN A 162 -13.27 -11.78 11.11
N GLN A 163 -13.84 -10.68 11.61
CA GLN A 163 -13.62 -10.21 12.98
C GLN A 163 -14.34 -11.04 14.06
N PHE A 164 -15.29 -11.91 13.69
CA PHE A 164 -16.18 -12.54 14.68
C PHE A 164 -15.86 -14.01 14.98
N SER A 165 -15.50 -14.79 13.98
CA SER A 165 -15.39 -16.26 14.09
C SER A 165 -14.20 -16.87 13.37
N SER A 166 -13.32 -16.06 12.77
CA SER A 166 -12.11 -16.59 12.14
C SER A 166 -11.06 -17.03 13.17
N GLU A 167 -10.06 -17.78 12.72
CA GLU A 167 -8.97 -18.21 13.58
C GLU A 167 -7.94 -17.10 13.74
N CYS A 168 -7.30 -17.05 14.90
CA CYS A 168 -6.10 -16.24 15.13
C CYS A 168 -4.86 -17.10 14.88
N SER A 169 -3.85 -16.55 14.22
CA SER A 169 -2.61 -17.26 13.91
C SER A 169 -1.43 -16.32 13.69
N GLU A 170 -0.21 -16.84 13.72
CA GLU A 170 1.00 -16.10 13.37
C GLU A 170 1.18 -15.85 11.86
N GLU A 171 0.52 -16.63 11.00
CA GLU A 171 0.70 -16.61 9.55
C GLU A 171 0.34 -15.26 8.92
N PRO A 172 -0.79 -14.60 9.25
CA PRO A 172 -1.08 -13.26 8.73
C PRO A 172 -0.06 -12.22 9.21
N VAL A 173 0.53 -12.39 10.41
CA VAL A 173 1.63 -11.55 10.89
C VAL A 173 2.88 -11.73 10.03
N ILE A 174 3.23 -12.98 9.71
CA ILE A 174 4.36 -13.31 8.82
C ILE A 174 4.15 -12.67 7.44
N GLN A 175 2.97 -12.87 6.84
CA GLN A 175 2.62 -12.33 5.53
C GLN A 175 2.69 -10.80 5.51
N ALA A 176 2.14 -10.14 6.53
CA ALA A 176 2.21 -8.69 6.67
C ALA A 176 3.67 -8.19 6.69
N LEU A 177 4.54 -8.81 7.49
CA LEU A 177 5.95 -8.42 7.58
C LEU A 177 6.71 -8.66 6.27
N GLN A 178 6.44 -9.76 5.57
CA GLN A 178 7.03 -10.05 4.25
C GLN A 178 6.58 -9.06 3.17
N GLN A 179 5.36 -8.54 3.27
CA GLN A 179 4.83 -7.48 2.40
C GLN A 179 5.35 -6.08 2.78
N GLY A 180 6.08 -5.93 3.88
CA GLY A 180 6.68 -4.66 4.30
C GLY A 180 5.89 -3.89 5.34
N VAL A 181 4.80 -4.45 5.89
CA VAL A 181 4.07 -3.86 7.03
C VAL A 181 5.03 -3.65 8.19
N ARG A 182 4.99 -2.47 8.82
CA ARG A 182 5.88 -2.05 9.91
C ARG A 182 5.18 -1.92 11.26
N VAL A 183 3.84 -1.91 11.30
CA VAL A 183 3.07 -1.94 12.55
C VAL A 183 2.21 -3.19 12.60
N ILE A 184 2.42 -4.01 13.62
CA ILE A 184 1.68 -5.26 13.88
C ILE A 184 0.86 -5.08 15.16
N GLU A 185 -0.43 -5.40 15.10
CA GLU A 185 -1.34 -5.34 16.26
C GLU A 185 -1.50 -6.71 16.91
N LEU A 186 -1.41 -6.75 18.25
CA LEU A 186 -1.65 -7.93 19.07
C LEU A 186 -2.58 -7.56 20.24
N ASP A 187 -3.70 -8.28 20.36
CA ASP A 187 -4.67 -8.07 21.44
C ASP A 187 -4.44 -9.13 22.52
N LEU A 188 -3.91 -8.71 23.66
CA LEU A 188 -3.50 -9.62 24.73
C LEU A 188 -4.62 -9.76 25.76
N TRP A 189 -5.07 -10.99 25.94
CA TRP A 189 -6.10 -11.36 26.89
C TRP A 189 -5.62 -12.48 27.84
N PRO A 190 -6.11 -12.52 29.09
CA PRO A 190 -5.94 -13.69 29.96
C PRO A 190 -6.60 -14.93 29.36
N THR A 191 -6.01 -16.11 29.54
CA THR A 191 -6.67 -17.40 29.33
C THR A 191 -7.89 -17.54 30.25
N SER A 192 -8.76 -18.52 29.97
CA SER A 192 -9.96 -18.75 30.80
C SER A 192 -9.63 -19.03 32.27
N ASN A 193 -8.47 -19.64 32.54
CA ASN A 193 -7.96 -19.92 33.88
C ASN A 193 -7.23 -18.72 34.51
N LYS A 194 -7.04 -17.61 33.78
CA LYS A 194 -6.35 -16.37 34.18
C LYS A 194 -4.88 -16.55 34.61
N ASP A 195 -4.25 -17.65 34.24
CA ASP A 195 -2.86 -18.03 34.56
C ASP A 195 -1.87 -17.80 33.39
N ASP A 196 -2.40 -17.58 32.19
CA ASP A 196 -1.60 -17.40 30.98
C ASP A 196 -2.22 -16.37 30.02
N ILE A 197 -1.50 -16.11 28.93
CA ILE A 197 -1.82 -15.07 27.96
C ILE A 197 -2.19 -15.71 26.62
N LYS A 198 -3.21 -15.16 25.97
CA LYS A 198 -3.60 -15.48 24.60
C LYS A 198 -3.73 -14.22 23.76
N VAL A 199 -3.48 -14.35 22.46
CA VAL A 199 -3.81 -13.34 21.45
C VAL A 199 -5.15 -13.72 20.84
N VAL A 200 -6.14 -12.84 20.94
CA VAL A 200 -7.51 -13.08 20.43
C VAL A 200 -8.28 -11.79 20.28
N HIS A 201 -9.24 -11.75 19.36
CA HIS A 201 -10.19 -10.64 19.32
C HIS A 201 -11.23 -10.83 20.42
N GLY A 202 -11.12 -10.00 21.46
CA GLY A 202 -11.90 -10.14 22.70
C GLY A 202 -13.41 -10.17 22.48
N ARG A 203 -14.12 -10.96 23.31
CA ARG A 203 -15.60 -11.06 23.29
C ARG A 203 -16.18 -11.52 21.95
N THR A 204 -15.41 -12.25 21.15
CA THR A 204 -15.85 -12.88 19.90
C THR A 204 -15.70 -14.40 19.94
N LEU A 205 -16.06 -15.08 18.85
CA LEU A 205 -15.89 -16.53 18.66
C LEU A 205 -14.57 -16.88 17.96
N THR A 206 -13.64 -15.92 17.83
CA THR A 206 -12.33 -16.19 17.23
C THR A 206 -11.51 -17.15 18.09
N THR A 207 -10.79 -18.08 17.46
CA THR A 207 -9.93 -19.03 18.18
C THR A 207 -8.57 -18.39 18.47
N PRO A 208 -8.02 -18.52 19.69
CA PRO A 208 -6.82 -17.79 20.09
C PRO A 208 -5.51 -18.39 19.54
N VAL A 209 -4.46 -17.56 19.47
CA VAL A 209 -3.06 -17.97 19.25
C VAL A 209 -2.19 -17.57 20.45
N SER A 210 -1.10 -18.30 20.69
CA SER A 210 -0.14 -17.96 21.76
C SER A 210 0.65 -16.69 21.40
N PRO A 211 0.84 -15.73 22.33
CA PRO A 211 1.71 -14.57 22.10
C PRO A 211 3.15 -14.97 21.79
N ARG A 212 3.65 -16.08 22.35
CA ARG A 212 5.01 -16.58 22.05
C ARG A 212 5.18 -16.87 20.57
N LYS A 213 4.22 -17.55 19.94
CA LYS A 213 4.25 -17.84 18.49
C LYS A 213 4.30 -16.54 17.66
N CYS A 214 3.47 -15.55 18.01
CA CYS A 214 3.48 -14.26 17.33
C CYS A 214 4.82 -13.53 17.50
N LEU A 215 5.39 -13.49 18.71
CA LEU A 215 6.67 -12.84 18.99
C LEU A 215 7.84 -13.54 18.28
N GLU A 216 7.85 -14.87 18.22
CA GLU A 216 8.86 -15.65 17.49
C GLU A 216 8.77 -15.40 15.97
N ALA A 217 7.55 -15.34 15.43
CA ALA A 217 7.33 -14.95 14.05
C ALA A 217 7.81 -13.52 13.77
N ILE A 218 7.47 -12.56 14.63
CA ILE A 218 7.93 -11.17 14.49
C ILE A 218 9.46 -11.12 14.56
N LYS A 219 10.11 -11.79 15.52
CA LYS A 219 11.58 -11.84 15.61
C LYS A 219 12.21 -12.32 14.30
N LYS A 220 11.64 -13.35 13.69
CA LYS A 220 12.17 -13.96 12.47
C LYS A 220 11.96 -13.10 11.21
N TYR A 221 10.81 -12.41 11.11
CA TYR A 221 10.42 -11.74 9.87
C TYR A 221 10.40 -10.20 9.95
N ALA A 222 10.62 -9.60 11.13
CA ALA A 222 10.56 -8.15 11.33
C ALA A 222 11.35 -7.40 10.26
N PHE A 223 12.55 -7.87 9.94
CA PHE A 223 13.46 -7.21 9.00
C PHE A 223 13.62 -7.93 7.66
N PHE A 224 12.66 -8.80 7.29
CA PHE A 224 12.71 -9.55 6.03
C PHE A 224 12.69 -8.63 4.79
N LYS A 225 11.79 -7.64 4.81
CA LYS A 225 11.58 -6.71 3.68
C LYS A 225 12.36 -5.40 3.82
N SER A 226 12.61 -4.97 5.06
CA SER A 226 13.11 -3.64 5.39
C SER A 226 13.87 -3.67 6.71
N GLU A 227 15.00 -2.98 6.80
CA GLU A 227 15.81 -2.83 8.03
C GLU A 227 15.23 -1.80 9.01
N TYR A 228 14.23 -1.01 8.60
CA TYR A 228 13.60 0.01 9.42
C TYR A 228 12.71 -0.61 10.51
N PRO A 229 12.46 0.11 11.62
CA PRO A 229 11.85 -0.46 12.82
C PRO A 229 10.49 -1.13 12.57
N VAL A 230 10.17 -2.10 13.43
CA VAL A 230 8.82 -2.68 13.53
C VAL A 230 8.19 -2.24 14.85
N ILE A 231 6.94 -1.82 14.82
CA ILE A 231 6.17 -1.40 15.99
C ILE A 231 5.13 -2.48 16.29
N ILE A 232 5.11 -2.98 17.52
CA ILE A 232 4.05 -3.86 18.01
C ILE A 232 3.07 -3.01 18.81
N THR A 233 1.88 -2.78 18.27
CA THR A 233 0.80 -2.14 19.03
C THR A 233 0.05 -3.17 19.84
N ILE A 234 0.02 -3.01 21.16
CA ILE A 234 -0.63 -3.95 22.07
C ILE A 234 -1.94 -3.36 22.56
N GLU A 235 -3.04 -4.08 22.35
CA GLU A 235 -4.27 -3.88 23.11
C GLU A 235 -4.20 -4.73 24.39
N ASP A 236 -3.93 -4.07 25.52
CA ASP A 236 -3.61 -4.73 26.78
C ASP A 236 -4.86 -4.92 27.67
N HIS A 237 -5.29 -6.17 27.82
CA HIS A 237 -6.34 -6.59 28.76
C HIS A 237 -5.78 -7.45 29.92
N LEU A 238 -4.47 -7.36 30.17
CA LEU A 238 -3.78 -8.21 31.14
C LEU A 238 -3.87 -7.66 32.57
N THR A 239 -3.83 -8.58 33.54
CA THR A 239 -3.59 -8.26 34.95
C THR A 239 -2.14 -7.86 35.17
N ARG A 240 -1.81 -7.31 36.35
CA ARG A 240 -0.42 -6.94 36.69
C ARG A 240 0.56 -8.10 36.51
N ASP A 241 0.22 -9.29 37.01
CA ASP A 241 1.12 -10.44 36.97
C ASP A 241 1.28 -10.98 35.54
N LEU A 242 0.23 -10.93 34.74
CA LEU A 242 0.29 -11.30 33.32
C LEU A 242 1.07 -10.26 32.49
N ARG A 243 1.04 -8.97 32.84
CA ARG A 243 1.94 -7.97 32.23
C ARG A 243 3.41 -8.27 32.51
N THR A 244 3.73 -8.66 33.74
CA THR A 244 5.09 -9.11 34.10
C THR A 244 5.49 -10.30 33.24
N LYS A 245 4.63 -11.32 33.17
CA LYS A 245 4.85 -12.52 32.35
C LYS A 245 5.05 -12.18 30.86
N PHE A 246 4.28 -11.22 30.33
CA PHE A 246 4.48 -10.73 28.97
C PHE A 246 5.83 -10.01 28.81
N ALA A 247 6.21 -9.15 29.76
CA ALA A 247 7.45 -8.40 29.69
C ALA A 247 8.68 -9.33 29.70
N GLU A 248 8.65 -10.37 30.54
CA GLU A 248 9.66 -11.44 30.56
C GLU A 248 9.70 -12.17 29.22
N MET A 249 8.54 -12.61 28.71
CA MET A 249 8.44 -13.31 27.42
C MET A 249 8.95 -12.46 26.24
N ALA A 250 8.58 -11.18 26.17
CA ALA A 250 9.02 -10.27 25.12
C ALA A 250 10.52 -10.01 25.19
N THR A 251 11.06 -9.83 26.40
CA THR A 251 12.50 -9.62 26.61
C THR A 251 13.30 -10.86 26.24
N GLU A 252 12.84 -12.05 26.66
CA GLU A 252 13.46 -13.34 26.32
C GLU A 252 13.47 -13.58 24.81
N ILE A 253 12.34 -13.41 24.14
CA ILE A 253 12.20 -13.74 22.73
C ILE A 253 12.89 -12.69 21.86
N LEU A 254 12.61 -11.40 22.06
CA LEU A 254 13.10 -10.34 21.16
C LEU A 254 14.56 -9.94 21.46
N GLY A 255 15.02 -10.08 22.71
CA GLY A 255 16.39 -9.79 23.11
C GLY A 255 16.85 -8.40 22.67
N ASP A 256 18.02 -8.33 22.04
CA ASP A 256 18.65 -7.08 21.59
C ASP A 256 17.86 -6.33 20.50
N LEU A 257 16.87 -6.96 19.88
CA LEU A 257 16.00 -6.28 18.91
C LEU A 257 15.02 -5.35 19.62
N LEU A 258 14.69 -5.60 20.89
CA LEU A 258 13.73 -4.79 21.64
C LEU A 258 14.30 -3.39 21.92
N TYR A 259 13.53 -2.36 21.61
CA TYR A 259 13.87 -0.97 21.90
C TYR A 259 13.37 -0.56 23.29
N TYR A 260 14.25 0.10 24.03
CA TYR A 260 13.94 0.73 25.32
C TYR A 260 14.14 2.25 25.18
N PRO A 261 13.17 3.08 25.61
CA PRO A 261 13.34 4.53 25.67
C PRO A 261 14.56 4.93 26.49
N GLN A 262 15.37 5.84 25.97
CA GLN A 262 16.53 6.39 26.69
C GLN A 262 16.13 7.43 27.76
N ALA A 263 14.96 8.03 27.62
CA ALA A 263 14.42 9.02 28.54
C ALA A 263 13.01 8.62 28.97
N GLU A 264 12.64 8.93 30.23
CA GLU A 264 11.28 8.71 30.72
C GLU A 264 10.23 9.57 30.00
N ARG A 265 10.64 10.75 29.53
CA ARG A 265 9.81 11.71 28.79
C ARG A 265 10.40 11.95 27.42
N LEU A 266 9.67 11.57 26.38
CA LEU A 266 10.03 11.81 24.99
C LEU A 266 9.42 13.13 24.55
N THR A 267 10.25 14.10 24.18
CA THR A 267 9.81 15.38 23.59
C THR A 267 9.73 15.33 22.06
N GLU A 268 10.33 14.30 21.46
CA GLU A 268 10.33 14.00 20.04
C GLU A 268 10.50 12.48 19.86
N PHE A 269 9.96 11.92 18.77
CA PHE A 269 10.18 10.52 18.45
C PHE A 269 11.55 10.32 17.79
N PRO A 270 12.27 9.21 18.07
CA PRO A 270 13.48 8.89 17.33
C PRO A 270 13.18 8.68 15.83
N SER A 271 14.21 8.76 15.00
CA SER A 271 14.07 8.59 13.55
C SER A 271 14.05 7.11 13.12
N PRO A 272 13.42 6.76 11.98
CA PRO A 272 13.53 5.42 11.43
C PRO A 272 14.99 4.95 11.28
N LYS A 273 15.91 5.82 10.84
CA LYS A 273 17.33 5.49 10.70
C LYS A 273 17.99 5.15 12.04
N SER A 274 17.70 5.90 13.10
CA SER A 274 18.25 5.63 14.44
C SER A 274 17.73 4.33 15.07
N LEU A 275 16.58 3.86 14.60
CA LEU A 275 15.86 2.69 15.10
C LEU A 275 15.97 1.46 14.17
N LYS A 276 16.94 1.46 13.24
CA LYS A 276 17.18 0.30 12.37
C LYS A 276 17.37 -0.97 13.19
N ASN A 277 16.75 -2.05 12.72
CA ASN A 277 16.76 -3.37 13.33
C ASN A 277 16.20 -3.40 14.77
N LYS A 278 15.31 -2.44 15.12
CA LYS A 278 14.64 -2.40 16.42
C LYS A 278 13.14 -2.70 16.32
N ILE A 279 12.63 -3.34 17.37
CA ILE A 279 11.23 -3.65 17.61
C ILE A 279 10.75 -2.81 18.78
N ILE A 280 9.66 -2.07 18.59
CA ILE A 280 9.17 -1.05 19.53
C ILE A 280 7.80 -1.47 20.05
N ILE A 281 7.61 -1.51 21.36
CA ILE A 281 6.27 -1.75 21.94
C ILE A 281 5.51 -0.42 22.06
N SER A 282 4.27 -0.41 21.58
CA SER A 282 3.37 0.73 21.64
C SER A 282 2.08 0.35 22.37
N THR A 283 1.89 0.82 23.60
CA THR A 283 0.67 0.54 24.38
C THR A 283 0.37 1.64 25.41
N LYS A 284 -0.75 1.52 26.12
CA LYS A 284 -1.12 2.42 27.22
C LYS A 284 -0.28 2.07 28.45
N PRO A 285 0.42 3.03 29.07
CA PRO A 285 1.09 2.77 30.35
C PRO A 285 0.09 2.31 31.43
N PRO A 286 0.46 1.35 32.31
CA PRO A 286 -0.38 0.97 33.45
C PRO A 286 -0.69 2.17 34.35
N LYS A 287 -1.89 2.23 34.93
CA LYS A 287 -2.24 3.24 35.94
C LYS A 287 -1.45 2.95 37.21
N GLU A 288 -0.65 3.91 37.67
CA GLU A 288 -0.01 3.82 38.98
C GLU A 288 -1.05 4.14 40.06
N HIS A 289 -1.42 3.14 40.87
CA HIS A 289 -2.11 3.41 42.11
C HIS A 289 -1.09 4.03 43.07
N LEU A 290 -1.03 5.36 43.11
CA LEU A 290 -0.46 6.06 44.25
C LEU A 290 -1.23 5.58 45.48
N ASN A 291 -0.58 4.78 46.33
CA ASN A 291 -1.03 4.59 47.70
C ASN A 291 -1.13 5.99 48.30
N LYS A 292 -2.34 6.54 48.39
CA LYS A 292 -2.60 7.67 49.26
C LYS A 292 -2.18 7.20 50.64
N SER A 293 -1.05 7.72 51.12
CA SER A 293 -0.70 7.66 52.52
C SER A 293 -1.94 8.12 53.29
N ILE A 294 -2.44 7.22 54.12
CA ILE A 294 -3.53 7.50 55.04
C ILE A 294 -2.97 8.48 56.06
N ASP A 295 -3.14 9.78 55.80
CA ASP A 295 -3.17 10.75 56.89
C ASP A 295 -4.54 10.63 57.53
N VAL A 296 -4.53 9.94 58.67
CA VAL A 296 -5.64 9.90 59.61
C VAL A 296 -5.79 11.31 60.15
N ASP A 297 -6.84 12.02 59.74
CA ASP A 297 -7.41 13.04 60.62
C ASP A 297 -8.91 12.80 60.81
N ARG A 298 -9.29 12.74 62.08
CA ARG A 298 -10.63 12.43 62.59
C ARG A 298 -11.43 13.72 62.65
N GLY A 299 -12.62 13.74 62.03
CA GLY A 299 -13.55 14.86 62.21
C GLY A 299 -14.95 14.64 61.64
N SER A 300 -15.77 13.92 62.41
CA SER A 300 -17.23 13.71 62.40
C SER A 300 -18.19 14.51 61.47
N ASN A 301 -19.16 13.72 60.95
CA ASN A 301 -20.63 13.93 60.82
C ASN A 301 -21.12 15.02 59.84
N ASN A 302 -22.23 14.89 59.11
CA ASN A 302 -23.22 13.86 58.82
C ASN A 302 -24.07 14.40 57.64
N ASP A 303 -24.72 13.50 56.91
CA ASP A 303 -26.08 13.60 56.35
C ASP A 303 -26.25 13.21 54.88
N VAL A 304 -27.24 12.34 54.74
CA VAL A 304 -27.73 11.59 53.59
C VAL A 304 -28.68 12.47 52.78
N GLN A 305 -28.57 12.47 51.45
CA GLN A 305 -29.78 12.38 50.63
C GLN A 305 -29.52 11.81 49.23
N ASP A 306 -30.23 10.72 48.98
CA ASP A 306 -30.48 10.07 47.70
C ASP A 306 -31.39 10.96 46.84
N GLY A 307 -31.16 10.98 45.54
CA GLY A 307 -31.83 11.89 44.61
C GLY A 307 -31.52 11.54 43.16
N SER A 308 -32.38 10.70 42.59
CA SER A 308 -32.53 10.43 41.17
C SER A 308 -32.93 11.68 40.37
N GLU A 309 -32.84 11.56 39.03
CA GLU A 309 -33.25 12.51 37.97
C GLU A 309 -32.15 13.49 37.54
N SER A 310 -32.01 13.90 36.28
CA SER A 310 -32.83 13.74 35.07
C SER A 310 -31.94 13.77 33.83
N SER A 311 -32.35 13.00 32.83
CA SER A 311 -32.01 13.18 31.42
C SER A 311 -32.83 14.33 30.84
N GLU A 312 -32.18 15.24 30.11
CA GLU A 312 -32.86 16.26 29.30
C GLU A 312 -32.44 16.11 27.83
N GLU A 313 -33.45 15.87 27.01
CA GLU A 313 -33.50 15.98 25.55
C GLU A 313 -33.65 17.46 25.15
N GLU A 314 -33.13 17.86 23.99
CA GLU A 314 -33.79 18.82 23.08
C GLU A 314 -33.42 18.41 21.64
N THR A 315 -34.31 17.80 20.87
CA THR A 315 -35.40 18.33 20.01
C THR A 315 -34.98 19.28 18.87
N SER A 316 -35.29 18.87 17.64
CA SER A 316 -35.71 19.74 16.55
C SER A 316 -36.73 18.98 15.69
N SER A 317 -37.98 19.41 15.75
CA SER A 317 -39.03 19.19 14.74
C SER A 317 -38.56 19.73 13.38
N GLY A 318 -39.03 19.30 12.20
CA GLY A 318 -40.18 18.49 11.81
C GLY A 318 -40.91 19.24 10.68
N GLN A 319 -40.98 18.65 9.47
CA GLN A 319 -42.08 18.89 8.54
C GLN A 319 -42.20 17.74 7.51
N GLU A 320 -43.33 17.04 7.58
CA GLU A 320 -43.87 16.00 6.68
C GLU A 320 -44.38 16.64 5.36
N SER A 321 -44.74 15.97 4.25
CA SER A 321 -45.51 14.72 4.02
C SER A 321 -45.36 14.27 2.51
N PRO A 322 -46.18 13.36 1.91
CA PRO A 322 -45.97 11.91 1.81
C PRO A 322 -46.07 11.31 0.37
N ASP A 323 -45.64 10.07 0.13
CA ASP A 323 -46.52 9.02 -0.45
C ASP A 323 -45.88 7.61 -0.54
N ALA A 324 -46.76 6.60 -0.43
CA ALA A 324 -46.65 5.14 -0.30
C ALA A 324 -45.50 4.43 -1.09
N MET A 325 -44.96 3.24 -0.73
CA MET A 325 -45.62 2.00 -0.32
C MET A 325 -44.59 0.91 0.12
N ALA A 326 -44.81 0.33 1.31
CA ALA A 326 -44.45 -1.00 1.85
C ALA A 326 -43.18 -1.78 1.39
N LYS A 327 -42.27 -2.03 2.35
CA LYS A 327 -41.51 -3.29 2.51
C LYS A 327 -41.37 -3.61 4.01
N PRO A 328 -41.36 -4.91 4.40
CA PRO A 328 -41.49 -5.35 5.79
C PRO A 328 -40.17 -5.25 6.57
N GLU A 329 -40.38 -5.03 7.86
CA GLU A 329 -39.45 -4.84 8.96
C GLU A 329 -38.58 -6.08 9.23
N THR A 330 -37.32 -5.85 9.58
CA THR A 330 -36.52 -6.56 10.60
C THR A 330 -35.16 -5.88 10.68
N GLU A 331 -35.09 -4.79 11.44
CA GLU A 331 -33.82 -4.16 11.83
C GLU A 331 -33.50 -4.52 13.28
N ASP A 332 -32.69 -5.57 13.46
CA ASP A 332 -31.93 -5.76 14.69
C ASP A 332 -30.85 -4.67 14.77
N LYS A 333 -31.13 -3.64 15.58
CA LYS A 333 -30.15 -2.62 15.97
C LYS A 333 -29.08 -3.25 16.85
N MET A 334 -27.97 -3.70 16.26
CA MET A 334 -26.74 -3.95 17.02
C MET A 334 -26.09 -2.62 17.39
N ALA A 335 -26.27 -2.22 18.65
CA ALA A 335 -25.60 -1.08 19.25
C ALA A 335 -24.12 -1.38 19.54
N ASP A 336 -23.30 -0.36 19.32
CA ASP A 336 -21.88 -0.24 19.63
C ASP A 336 -21.61 -0.41 21.14
N PRO A 337 -20.76 -1.37 21.59
CA PRO A 337 -20.49 -1.54 23.00
C PRO A 337 -19.25 -0.74 23.44
N GLU A 338 -19.33 0.59 23.41
CA GLU A 338 -18.62 1.43 24.39
C GLU A 338 -19.57 1.72 25.56
N THR A 339 -19.87 0.69 26.34
CA THR A 339 -20.43 0.85 27.69
C THR A 339 -19.48 0.21 28.70
N GLU A 340 -18.70 1.06 29.36
CA GLU A 340 -17.99 0.72 30.58
C GLU A 340 -19.01 0.20 31.61
N LYS A 341 -18.89 -1.07 32.00
CA LYS A 341 -19.55 -1.61 33.20
C LYS A 341 -18.51 -2.08 34.20
N LYS A 342 -18.83 -1.78 35.45
CA LYS A 342 -18.04 -1.79 36.68
C LYS A 342 -17.25 -3.08 36.91
N GLU A 343 -16.01 -2.91 37.34
CA GLU A 343 -15.21 -3.93 38.02
C GLU A 343 -15.85 -4.25 39.38
N GLU A 344 -16.29 -5.49 39.58
CA GLU A 344 -16.52 -6.06 40.90
C GLU A 344 -15.93 -7.47 40.95
N GLY A 345 -15.12 -7.71 41.98
CA GLY A 345 -14.60 -9.04 42.33
C GLY A 345 -13.11 -9.08 42.60
N ASP A 346 -12.63 -8.32 43.60
CA ASP A 346 -11.36 -8.64 44.26
C ASP A 346 -11.67 -9.36 45.59
N SER A 347 -11.39 -10.66 45.61
CA SER A 347 -11.49 -11.49 46.81
C SER A 347 -10.11 -11.59 47.46
N ASN A 348 -9.97 -10.92 48.60
CA ASN A 348 -8.86 -10.94 49.54
C ASN A 348 -8.09 -12.27 49.61
N ALA A 349 -6.78 -12.22 49.35
CA ALA A 349 -5.81 -13.17 49.92
C ALA A 349 -4.44 -12.50 50.14
N GLY A 350 -4.12 -12.29 51.42
CA GLY A 350 -2.78 -12.50 51.99
C GLY A 350 -1.63 -11.60 51.53
N ASP A 351 -1.39 -10.56 52.31
CA ASP A 351 -0.20 -9.71 52.35
C ASP A 351 1.11 -10.53 52.49
N GLN A 352 2.00 -10.43 51.50
CA GLN A 352 3.45 -10.63 51.67
C GLN A 352 4.22 -9.53 50.91
N ASN A 353 4.68 -8.56 51.70
CA ASN A 353 5.54 -7.43 51.34
C ASN A 353 6.92 -7.88 50.81
N GLY A 354 7.41 -7.21 49.76
CA GLY A 354 8.85 -7.10 49.47
C GLY A 354 9.28 -7.08 47.99
N PHE A 355 8.60 -7.81 47.10
CA PHE A 355 9.04 -8.00 45.70
C PHE A 355 8.11 -7.41 44.62
N ASN A 356 6.94 -6.87 45.00
CA ASN A 356 5.86 -6.60 44.05
C ASN A 356 5.81 -5.20 43.43
N GLN A 357 6.70 -4.28 43.81
CA GLN A 357 6.71 -2.91 43.26
C GLN A 357 7.60 -2.77 42.01
N GLN A 358 8.56 -3.69 41.82
CA GLN A 358 9.52 -3.67 40.70
C GLN A 358 8.88 -4.10 39.37
N CYS A 359 7.96 -5.07 39.37
CA CYS A 359 7.53 -5.78 38.16
C CYS A 359 6.58 -4.98 37.23
N SER A 360 5.83 -4.01 37.75
CA SER A 360 5.09 -3.06 36.89
C SER A 360 6.03 -2.11 36.15
N ALA A 361 7.23 -1.87 36.69
CA ALA A 361 8.21 -0.98 36.07
C ALA A 361 8.81 -1.61 34.81
N ASP A 362 9.01 -2.94 34.78
CA ASP A 362 9.63 -3.61 33.64
C ASP A 362 8.72 -3.62 32.41
N TYR A 363 7.42 -3.89 32.56
CA TYR A 363 6.45 -3.74 31.46
C TYR A 363 6.40 -2.28 30.96
N LYS A 364 6.38 -1.30 31.88
CA LYS A 364 6.36 0.13 31.54
C LYS A 364 7.64 0.55 30.79
N ARG A 365 8.80 0.00 31.14
CA ARG A 365 10.09 0.24 30.46
C ARG A 365 10.13 -0.26 29.02
N LEU A 366 9.31 -1.25 28.66
CA LEU A 366 9.22 -1.73 27.28
C LEU A 366 8.52 -0.72 26.36
N ILE A 367 7.73 0.20 26.92
CA ILE A 367 6.85 1.08 26.14
C ILE A 367 7.67 2.17 25.44
N GLY A 368 8.00 1.92 24.18
CA GLY A 368 8.69 2.84 23.28
C GLY A 368 7.83 4.00 22.77
N ILE A 369 6.54 3.72 22.50
CA ILE A 369 5.57 4.71 22.02
C ILE A 369 4.34 4.68 22.94
N PRO A 370 4.20 5.65 23.88
CA PRO A 370 3.09 5.64 24.81
C PRO A 370 1.79 6.05 24.13
N ALA A 371 0.77 5.20 24.25
CA ALA A 371 -0.60 5.52 23.87
C ALA A 371 -1.32 6.24 25.01
N LYS A 372 -2.05 7.32 24.71
CA LYS A 372 -2.89 8.04 25.68
C LYS A 372 -4.37 7.95 25.30
N ASN A 373 -5.25 7.86 26.30
CA ASN A 373 -6.69 8.11 26.13
C ASN A 373 -7.05 9.36 26.93
N ILE A 374 -7.28 10.46 26.22
CA ILE A 374 -7.56 11.76 26.81
C ILE A 374 -9.08 11.95 26.83
N LYS A 375 -9.64 12.24 28.02
CA LYS A 375 -11.04 12.63 28.17
C LYS A 375 -11.22 14.11 27.79
N GLY A 376 -12.43 14.49 27.40
CA GLY A 376 -12.75 15.87 27.01
C GLY A 376 -13.13 16.02 25.54
N SER A 377 -13.15 17.27 25.08
CA SER A 377 -13.48 17.65 23.70
C SER A 377 -12.41 17.18 22.70
N ILE A 378 -12.70 17.26 21.39
CA ILE A 378 -11.70 16.96 20.34
C ILE A 378 -10.47 17.88 20.48
N LYS A 379 -10.69 19.17 20.78
CA LYS A 379 -9.60 20.13 21.01
C LYS A 379 -8.72 19.75 22.19
N ASP A 380 -9.30 19.28 23.29
CA ASP A 380 -8.53 18.83 24.46
C ASP A 380 -7.65 17.63 24.10
N LYS A 381 -8.17 16.69 23.31
CA LYS A 381 -7.43 15.52 22.84
C LYS A 381 -6.27 15.89 21.91
N LEU A 382 -6.47 16.89 21.04
CA LEU A 382 -5.49 17.32 20.04
C LEU A 382 -4.51 18.40 20.54
N ARG A 383 -4.65 18.86 21.79
CA ARG A 383 -3.79 19.90 22.37
C ARG A 383 -2.31 19.51 22.35
N ILE A 384 -1.45 20.33 21.75
CA ILE A 384 0.00 20.07 21.75
C ILE A 384 0.57 20.26 23.15
N GLU A 385 1.27 19.23 23.63
CA GLU A 385 2.02 19.24 24.89
C GLU A 385 3.52 19.10 24.60
N GLU A 386 4.36 19.25 25.63
CA GLU A 386 5.80 19.05 25.52
C GLU A 386 6.18 17.58 25.25
N GLU A 387 5.47 16.63 25.84
CA GLU A 387 5.68 15.20 25.59
C GLU A 387 4.96 14.74 24.33
N VAL A 388 5.65 13.98 23.48
CA VAL A 388 5.01 13.30 22.35
C VAL A 388 4.16 12.14 22.81
N ARG A 389 3.05 11.92 22.12
CA ARG A 389 2.10 10.84 22.43
C ARG A 389 1.51 10.24 21.17
N ARG A 390 0.92 9.06 21.34
CA ARG A 390 0.07 8.43 20.34
C ARG A 390 -1.40 8.45 20.76
N LEU A 391 -2.29 8.82 19.85
CA LEU A 391 -3.73 8.61 19.97
C LEU A 391 -4.21 7.55 18.97
N SER A 392 -5.33 6.90 19.28
CA SER A 392 -5.98 5.93 18.37
C SER A 392 -7.47 6.26 18.24
N TRP A 393 -7.97 6.43 17.03
CA TRP A 393 -9.39 6.69 16.72
C TRP A 393 -9.93 5.69 15.69
N SER A 394 -11.22 5.38 15.75
CA SER A 394 -11.90 4.70 14.65
C SER A 394 -11.94 5.59 13.41
N GLU A 395 -12.12 5.00 12.23
CA GLU A 395 -12.30 5.75 10.98
C GLU A 395 -13.42 6.79 11.14
N LEU A 396 -14.58 6.40 11.69
CA LEU A 396 -15.76 7.25 11.85
C LEU A 396 -15.44 8.51 12.66
N LYS A 397 -14.75 8.33 13.78
CA LYS A 397 -14.34 9.44 14.64
C LYS A 397 -13.36 10.39 13.96
N LEU A 398 -12.50 9.88 13.07
CA LEU A 398 -11.66 10.75 12.26
C LEU A 398 -12.49 11.52 11.24
N GLU A 399 -13.45 10.88 10.56
CA GLU A 399 -14.30 11.56 9.57
C GLU A 399 -15.05 12.73 10.25
N GLU A 400 -15.75 12.47 11.34
CA GLU A 400 -16.48 13.49 12.13
C GLU A 400 -15.56 14.61 12.66
N ALA A 401 -14.37 14.24 13.16
CA ALA A 401 -13.41 15.23 13.65
C ALA A 401 -12.82 16.08 12.52
N SER A 402 -12.66 15.51 11.32
CA SER A 402 -12.04 16.19 10.19
C SER A 402 -12.90 17.34 9.65
N GLU A 403 -14.23 17.20 9.71
CA GLU A 403 -15.19 18.22 9.26
C GLU A 403 -15.08 19.54 10.04
N SER A 404 -14.72 19.48 11.33
CA SER A 404 -14.75 20.63 12.24
C SER A 404 -13.40 20.98 12.87
N HIS A 405 -12.43 20.06 12.85
CA HIS A 405 -11.14 20.17 13.54
C HIS A 405 -9.95 19.76 12.65
N GLY A 406 -10.11 19.75 11.32
CA GLY A 406 -9.06 19.32 10.37
C GLY A 406 -7.68 19.97 10.60
N THR A 407 -7.66 21.27 10.87
CA THR A 407 -6.40 22.01 11.15
C THR A 407 -5.77 21.63 12.49
N ASP A 408 -6.57 21.33 13.51
CA ASP A 408 -6.09 20.83 14.80
C ASP A 408 -5.49 19.42 14.64
N ILE A 409 -6.07 18.58 13.78
CA ILE A 409 -5.55 17.23 13.48
C ILE A 409 -4.19 17.35 12.79
N ILE A 410 -4.07 18.21 11.76
CA ILE A 410 -2.79 18.42 11.06
C ILE A 410 -1.72 18.92 12.03
N ARG A 411 -2.03 19.93 12.85
CA ARG A 411 -1.09 20.43 13.87
C ARG A 411 -0.67 19.33 14.85
N PHE A 412 -1.61 18.46 15.25
CA PHE A 412 -1.30 17.32 16.10
C PHE A 412 -0.35 16.34 15.42
N THR A 413 -0.61 15.96 14.17
CA THR A 413 0.18 14.95 13.45
C THR A 413 1.56 15.45 12.99
N GLN A 414 1.83 16.76 13.01
CA GLN A 414 3.20 17.28 12.80
C GLN A 414 4.17 16.73 13.85
N ARG A 415 3.75 16.65 15.12
CA ARG A 415 4.61 16.25 16.25
C ARG A 415 4.26 14.89 16.85
N ASN A 416 2.98 14.55 16.87
CA ASN A 416 2.45 13.36 17.52
C ASN A 416 2.05 12.29 16.51
N ILE A 417 1.83 11.06 16.97
CA ILE A 417 1.34 9.98 16.12
C ILE A 417 -0.16 9.83 16.31
N LEU A 418 -0.92 9.83 15.21
CA LEU A 418 -2.32 9.41 15.20
C LEU A 418 -2.43 8.05 14.51
N ARG A 419 -3.09 7.11 15.17
CA ARG A 419 -3.53 5.83 14.61
C ARG A 419 -5.01 5.88 14.29
N VAL A 420 -5.37 5.40 13.12
CA VAL A 420 -6.76 5.27 12.67
C VAL A 420 -7.01 3.81 12.31
N TYR A 421 -8.13 3.24 12.76
CA TYR A 421 -8.46 1.83 12.54
C TYR A 421 -9.90 1.63 12.06
N PRO A 422 -10.22 0.50 11.41
CA PRO A 422 -11.56 0.21 10.91
C PRO A 422 -12.61 0.19 12.03
N LYS A 423 -13.81 0.70 11.77
CA LYS A 423 -14.93 0.67 12.73
C LYS A 423 -15.42 -0.75 13.02
N GLY A 424 -15.98 -0.96 14.21
CA GLY A 424 -16.43 -2.28 14.68
C GLY A 424 -17.51 -2.94 13.80
N THR A 425 -18.31 -2.16 13.07
CA THR A 425 -19.34 -2.70 12.15
C THR A 425 -18.75 -3.38 10.91
N ARG A 426 -17.44 -3.27 10.65
CA ARG A 426 -16.74 -3.98 9.57
C ARG A 426 -16.40 -5.42 9.96
N VAL A 427 -17.42 -6.18 10.37
CA VAL A 427 -17.28 -7.57 10.86
C VAL A 427 -16.69 -8.53 9.83
N GLN A 428 -16.84 -8.23 8.53
CA GLN A 428 -16.23 -8.99 7.43
C GLN A 428 -14.80 -8.52 7.06
N SER A 429 -14.18 -7.74 7.95
CA SER A 429 -12.81 -7.21 7.80
C SER A 429 -12.62 -6.34 6.57
N SER A 430 -13.67 -5.67 6.08
CA SER A 430 -13.53 -4.69 4.98
C SER A 430 -12.63 -3.52 5.41
N ASN A 431 -12.08 -2.81 4.44
CA ASN A 431 -11.22 -1.65 4.68
C ASN A 431 -11.91 -0.34 4.21
N PHE A 432 -11.40 0.77 4.70
CA PHE A 432 -11.85 2.14 4.38
C PHE A 432 -10.89 2.81 3.40
N LYS A 433 -11.26 3.95 2.80
CA LYS A 433 -10.35 4.66 1.89
C LYS A 433 -9.20 5.28 2.70
N PRO A 434 -7.92 4.93 2.45
CA PRO A 434 -6.82 5.35 3.33
C PRO A 434 -6.53 6.86 3.31
N HIS A 435 -6.92 7.53 2.22
CA HIS A 435 -6.71 8.97 2.02
C HIS A 435 -7.32 9.84 3.13
N ILE A 436 -8.40 9.38 3.77
CA ILE A 436 -9.03 10.10 4.89
C ILE A 436 -8.06 10.29 6.06
N GLY A 437 -7.08 9.41 6.23
CA GLY A 437 -5.99 9.58 7.19
C GLY A 437 -4.85 10.42 6.62
N TRP A 438 -4.33 10.05 5.44
CA TRP A 438 -3.12 10.66 4.90
C TRP A 438 -3.26 12.15 4.59
N MET A 439 -4.46 12.61 4.18
CA MET A 439 -4.77 14.03 3.96
C MET A 439 -4.56 14.89 5.20
N TYR A 440 -4.72 14.31 6.40
CA TYR A 440 -4.53 14.99 7.68
C TYR A 440 -3.21 14.61 8.38
N GLY A 441 -2.30 13.96 7.66
CA GLY A 441 -0.96 13.61 8.16
C GLY A 441 -0.93 12.43 9.12
N VAL A 442 -2.01 11.63 9.19
CA VAL A 442 -2.11 10.44 10.04
C VAL A 442 -1.07 9.40 9.61
N GLN A 443 -0.20 9.01 10.55
CA GLN A 443 0.93 8.13 10.28
C GLN A 443 0.52 6.67 10.23
N MET A 444 -0.35 6.23 11.15
CA MET A 444 -0.73 4.82 11.31
C MET A 444 -2.17 4.60 10.84
N VAL A 445 -2.36 4.52 9.52
CA VAL A 445 -3.67 4.13 8.95
C VAL A 445 -3.73 2.61 8.88
N ALA A 446 -4.41 1.99 9.85
CA ALA A 446 -4.41 0.54 10.08
C ALA A 446 -5.43 -0.19 9.21
N PHE A 447 -5.02 -1.30 8.60
CA PHE A 447 -5.83 -2.05 7.63
C PHE A 447 -5.90 -3.55 7.97
N ASN A 448 -7.04 -4.16 7.68
CA ASN A 448 -7.22 -5.60 7.70
C ASN A 448 -6.48 -6.22 6.49
N MET A 449 -5.25 -6.70 6.72
CA MET A 449 -4.35 -7.23 5.67
C MET A 449 -4.87 -8.50 5.00
N GLN A 450 -5.68 -9.27 5.71
CA GLN A 450 -6.31 -10.51 5.27
C GLN A 450 -7.47 -10.29 4.28
N LYS A 451 -7.93 -9.05 4.10
CA LYS A 451 -9.04 -8.72 3.19
C LYS A 451 -8.57 -7.96 1.95
N HIS A 452 -8.71 -8.61 0.80
CA HIS A 452 -8.37 -8.02 -0.48
C HIS A 452 -9.47 -7.13 -1.06
N GLY A 453 -9.06 -6.10 -1.80
CA GLY A 453 -9.97 -5.14 -2.45
C GLY A 453 -9.26 -3.86 -2.86
N LYS A 454 -10.02 -2.94 -3.46
CA LYS A 454 -9.50 -1.66 -3.97
C LYS A 454 -8.75 -0.89 -2.88
N GLU A 455 -9.30 -0.83 -1.67
CA GLU A 455 -8.72 -0.07 -0.55
C GLU A 455 -7.37 -0.65 -0.14
N LEU A 456 -7.24 -1.98 -0.09
CA LEU A 456 -5.96 -2.64 0.21
C LEU A 456 -4.94 -2.38 -0.90
N TRP A 457 -5.35 -2.38 -2.18
CA TRP A 457 -4.44 -2.06 -3.29
C TRP A 457 -3.93 -0.62 -3.24
N LEU A 458 -4.77 0.35 -2.83
CA LEU A 458 -4.34 1.74 -2.61
C LEU A 458 -3.28 1.82 -1.51
N MET A 459 -3.52 1.13 -0.40
CA MET A 459 -2.57 1.08 0.71
C MET A 459 -1.25 0.40 0.30
N GLN A 460 -1.30 -0.74 -0.40
CA GLN A 460 -0.11 -1.39 -0.97
C GLN A 460 0.61 -0.48 -1.97
N GLY A 461 -0.12 0.24 -2.81
CA GLY A 461 0.41 1.19 -3.78
C GLY A 461 1.21 2.32 -3.12
N MET A 462 0.65 2.97 -2.10
CA MET A 462 1.34 4.00 -1.32
C MET A 462 2.66 3.48 -0.75
N PHE A 463 2.66 2.30 -0.16
CA PHE A 463 3.86 1.73 0.47
C PHE A 463 4.80 0.99 -0.49
N ARG A 464 4.57 1.04 -1.80
CA ARG A 464 5.61 0.76 -2.81
C ARG A 464 6.59 1.93 -2.98
N ALA A 465 6.21 3.13 -2.52
CA ALA A 465 7.09 4.29 -2.47
C ALA A 465 8.35 4.02 -1.63
N ASN A 466 9.38 4.85 -1.82
CA ASN A 466 10.61 4.80 -1.03
C ASN A 466 11.27 3.41 -0.96
N GLY A 467 11.36 2.71 -2.08
CA GLY A 467 11.94 1.36 -2.15
C GLY A 467 11.11 0.27 -1.44
N GLY A 468 9.86 0.56 -1.11
CA GLY A 468 8.97 -0.41 -0.45
C GLY A 468 9.35 -0.71 1.00
N CYS A 469 10.01 0.23 1.69
CA CYS A 469 10.57 -0.01 3.02
C CYS A 469 9.55 0.09 4.17
N GLY A 470 8.29 0.43 3.85
CA GLY A 470 7.18 0.56 4.80
C GLY A 470 7.11 1.91 5.54
N TYR A 471 7.99 2.85 5.21
CA TYR A 471 8.02 4.22 5.72
C TYR A 471 8.08 5.21 4.55
N VAL A 472 7.09 6.10 4.46
CA VAL A 472 7.00 7.12 3.40
C VAL A 472 6.99 8.49 4.07
N LYS A 473 7.98 9.34 3.77
CA LYS A 473 8.04 10.68 4.36
C LYS A 473 6.82 11.47 3.93
N LYS A 474 6.17 12.17 4.88
CA LYS A 474 4.99 12.98 4.59
C LYS A 474 5.35 14.16 3.67
N PRO A 475 4.39 14.69 2.90
CA PRO A 475 4.61 15.91 2.14
C PRO A 475 4.93 17.09 3.07
N GLU A 476 5.83 17.98 2.65
CA GLU A 476 6.26 19.13 3.46
C GLU A 476 5.09 20.00 3.93
N MET A 477 4.10 20.18 3.06
CA MET A 477 2.89 20.96 3.37
C MET A 477 2.05 20.40 4.52
N VAL A 478 2.15 19.11 4.82
CA VAL A 478 1.45 18.46 5.95
C VAL A 478 2.33 18.43 7.21
N MET A 479 3.64 18.62 7.06
CA MET A 479 4.62 18.61 8.16
C MET A 479 4.93 20.01 8.70
N GLN A 480 4.84 21.05 7.87
CA GLN A 480 5.21 22.41 8.23
C GLN A 480 4.10 23.41 7.97
N ASN A 481 4.10 24.49 8.74
CA ASN A 481 3.27 25.65 8.46
C ASN A 481 3.80 26.36 7.22
N ARG A 482 2.90 26.92 6.41
CA ARG A 482 3.30 27.77 5.28
C ARG A 482 4.04 29.02 5.79
N PRO A 483 4.85 29.70 4.97
CA PRO A 483 5.58 30.91 5.38
C PRO A 483 4.68 32.04 5.91
N ASN A 484 3.41 32.07 5.51
CA ASN A 484 2.39 33.01 6.01
C ASN A 484 1.71 32.55 7.32
N GLY A 485 2.15 31.44 7.91
CA GLY A 485 1.56 30.84 9.11
C GLY A 485 0.30 30.02 8.87
N GLU A 486 -0.20 29.95 7.63
CA GLU A 486 -1.38 29.15 7.29
C GLU A 486 -1.05 27.64 7.32
N LEU A 487 -2.00 26.86 7.85
CA LEU A 487 -1.95 25.41 7.78
C LEU A 487 -2.42 24.93 6.42
N PHE A 488 -1.96 23.74 6.03
CA PHE A 488 -2.56 23.01 4.93
C PHE A 488 -4.02 22.68 5.25
N ASP A 489 -4.89 22.82 4.26
CA ASP A 489 -6.30 22.47 4.33
C ASP A 489 -6.59 21.54 3.13
N PRO A 490 -6.87 20.25 3.38
CA PRO A 490 -7.08 19.28 2.32
C PRO A 490 -8.38 19.49 1.54
N GLU A 491 -9.35 20.23 2.09
CA GLU A 491 -10.64 20.53 1.43
C GLU A 491 -10.58 21.82 0.61
N ARG A 492 -9.54 22.64 0.79
CA ARG A 492 -9.37 23.89 0.05
C ARG A 492 -8.82 23.60 -1.35
N THR A 493 -9.66 23.85 -2.36
CA THR A 493 -9.24 23.81 -3.76
C THR A 493 -8.11 24.81 -4.00
N LEU A 494 -6.92 24.32 -4.39
CA LEU A 494 -5.83 25.19 -4.82
C LEU A 494 -6.13 25.75 -6.21
N PRO A 495 -5.91 27.06 -6.48
CA PRO A 495 -6.38 27.70 -7.71
C PRO A 495 -5.80 27.13 -9.02
N GLU A 496 -4.62 26.49 -8.96
CA GLU A 496 -3.95 25.89 -10.11
C GLU A 496 -3.30 24.56 -9.69
N GLY A 497 -3.40 23.52 -10.53
CA GLY A 497 -2.72 22.24 -10.30
C GLY A 497 -1.21 22.43 -10.25
N LYS A 498 -0.50 21.71 -9.38
CA LYS A 498 0.96 21.75 -9.26
C LYS A 498 1.65 21.14 -10.48
N THR A 499 1.05 20.12 -11.08
CA THR A 499 1.59 19.40 -12.25
C THR A 499 0.46 18.75 -13.04
N ILE A 500 0.70 18.41 -14.31
CA ILE A 500 -0.16 17.51 -15.09
C ILE A 500 0.59 16.20 -15.29
N LEU A 501 0.02 15.09 -14.84
CA LEU A 501 0.50 13.74 -15.18
C LEU A 501 -0.11 13.33 -16.52
N LYS A 502 0.74 13.15 -17.53
CA LYS A 502 0.38 12.54 -18.81
C LYS A 502 0.76 11.05 -18.78
N VAL A 503 -0.21 10.20 -19.10
CA VAL A 503 -0.12 8.74 -19.10
C VAL A 503 -0.50 8.21 -20.48
N ASN A 504 0.42 7.53 -21.16
CA ASN A 504 0.13 6.82 -22.41
C ASN A 504 0.05 5.32 -22.12
N VAL A 505 -1.09 4.70 -22.42
CA VAL A 505 -1.30 3.25 -22.33
C VAL A 505 -1.12 2.67 -23.74
N TYR A 506 0.04 2.10 -24.03
CA TYR A 506 0.30 1.59 -25.38
C TYR A 506 -0.28 0.21 -25.59
N MET A 507 0.11 -0.76 -24.76
CA MET A 507 -0.25 -2.15 -24.97
C MET A 507 -0.11 -2.97 -23.69
N GLY A 508 -0.69 -4.16 -23.69
CA GLY A 508 -0.50 -5.16 -22.64
C GLY A 508 -0.04 -6.49 -23.23
N HIS A 509 0.68 -7.28 -22.44
CA HIS A 509 1.12 -8.60 -22.86
C HIS A 509 1.33 -9.55 -21.66
N GLY A 510 1.50 -10.84 -21.95
CA GLY A 510 1.84 -11.88 -20.98
C GLY A 510 0.68 -12.74 -20.50
N TRP A 511 -0.58 -12.34 -20.75
CA TRP A 511 -1.75 -13.13 -20.34
C TRP A 511 -1.78 -14.52 -20.97
N SER A 512 -1.47 -14.65 -22.26
CA SER A 512 -1.46 -15.95 -22.96
C SER A 512 -0.38 -16.92 -22.47
N SER A 513 0.64 -16.41 -21.78
CA SER A 513 1.72 -17.22 -21.18
C SER A 513 1.36 -17.71 -19.77
N GLU A 514 0.38 -17.08 -19.11
CA GLU A 514 0.05 -17.31 -17.70
C GLU A 514 -1.32 -17.94 -17.51
N PHE A 515 -2.25 -17.69 -18.43
CA PHE A 515 -3.62 -18.18 -18.38
C PHE A 515 -3.89 -19.17 -19.52
N SER A 516 -4.80 -20.12 -19.26
CA SER A 516 -5.26 -21.01 -20.32
C SER A 516 -6.00 -20.23 -21.40
N PRO A 517 -6.02 -20.72 -22.66
CA PRO A 517 -6.74 -20.05 -23.75
C PRO A 517 -8.23 -19.82 -23.47
N THR A 518 -8.83 -20.58 -22.56
CA THR A 518 -10.25 -20.50 -22.19
C THR A 518 -10.49 -19.84 -20.82
N HIS A 519 -9.50 -19.14 -20.27
CA HIS A 519 -9.58 -18.60 -18.91
C HIS A 519 -10.62 -17.48 -18.78
N PHE A 520 -10.61 -16.54 -19.75
CA PHE A 520 -11.51 -15.40 -19.76
C PHE A 520 -12.77 -15.70 -20.56
N ASP A 521 -12.62 -16.12 -21.82
CA ASP A 521 -13.73 -16.59 -22.65
C ASP A 521 -13.47 -18.03 -23.12
N ARG A 522 -14.50 -18.86 -23.07
CA ARG A 522 -14.46 -20.27 -23.48
C ARG A 522 -14.30 -20.43 -24.99
N PHE A 523 -14.75 -19.47 -25.78
CA PHE A 523 -14.93 -19.61 -27.23
C PHE A 523 -14.18 -18.57 -28.05
N SER A 524 -13.58 -17.58 -27.40
CA SER A 524 -12.84 -16.48 -28.03
C SER A 524 -11.61 -16.10 -27.18
N PRO A 525 -10.62 -15.41 -27.76
CA PRO A 525 -9.67 -14.64 -26.98
C PRO A 525 -10.37 -13.51 -26.20
N PRO A 526 -9.69 -12.91 -25.20
CA PRO A 526 -10.30 -11.90 -24.34
C PRO A 526 -10.55 -10.55 -25.03
N ASP A 527 -11.58 -9.84 -24.57
CA ASP A 527 -11.93 -8.47 -24.94
C ASP A 527 -11.40 -7.47 -23.90
N PHE A 528 -10.11 -7.11 -23.96
CA PHE A 528 -9.48 -6.30 -22.91
C PHE A 528 -9.69 -4.79 -23.04
N TYR A 529 -9.90 -4.13 -21.90
CA TYR A 529 -9.79 -2.68 -21.73
C TYR A 529 -9.13 -2.32 -20.39
N THR A 530 -8.57 -1.11 -20.30
CA THR A 530 -7.85 -0.63 -19.12
C THR A 530 -8.55 0.58 -18.53
N LYS A 531 -8.86 0.52 -17.24
CA LYS A 531 -9.25 1.67 -16.42
C LYS A 531 -8.00 2.31 -15.81
N VAL A 532 -7.91 3.63 -15.91
CA VAL A 532 -6.83 4.44 -15.36
C VAL A 532 -7.44 5.52 -14.48
N SER A 533 -7.19 5.46 -13.17
CA SER A 533 -7.75 6.40 -12.20
C SER A 533 -6.68 7.01 -11.30
N ILE A 534 -6.95 8.23 -10.86
CA ILE A 534 -6.24 8.89 -9.76
C ILE A 534 -7.12 8.78 -8.51
N ASP A 535 -6.57 8.19 -7.46
CA ASP A 535 -7.11 8.25 -6.11
C ASP A 535 -6.18 9.16 -5.29
N GLY A 536 -6.70 10.22 -4.70
CA GLY A 536 -5.91 11.22 -3.97
C GLY A 536 -6.82 12.13 -3.14
N VAL A 537 -6.46 13.41 -3.06
CA VAL A 537 -7.41 14.43 -2.61
C VAL A 537 -8.62 14.51 -3.52
N PRO A 538 -9.80 14.96 -3.01
CA PRO A 538 -11.02 15.05 -3.81
C PRO A 538 -10.83 15.79 -5.13
N ALA A 539 -10.08 16.89 -5.15
CA ALA A 539 -9.83 17.70 -6.34
C ALA A 539 -9.02 16.98 -7.45
N ASP A 540 -8.23 15.97 -7.09
CA ASP A 540 -7.36 15.23 -8.03
C ASP A 540 -8.00 13.93 -8.51
N CYS A 541 -9.09 13.48 -7.87
CA CYS A 541 -9.72 12.20 -8.16
C CYS A 541 -10.38 12.19 -9.55
N ALA A 542 -9.98 11.26 -10.41
CA ALA A 542 -10.54 11.10 -11.75
C ALA A 542 -10.44 9.63 -12.23
N GLU A 543 -11.38 9.16 -13.03
CA GLU A 543 -11.34 7.85 -13.69
C GLU A 543 -11.50 8.03 -15.20
N LYS A 544 -10.63 7.38 -15.98
CA LYS A 544 -10.70 7.30 -17.44
C LYS A 544 -10.53 5.83 -17.86
N GLN A 545 -10.87 5.50 -19.09
CA GLN A 545 -10.70 4.14 -19.61
C GLN A 545 -10.32 4.15 -21.07
N THR A 546 -9.63 3.11 -21.51
CA THR A 546 -9.36 2.85 -22.92
C THR A 546 -10.58 2.32 -23.64
N SER A 547 -10.52 2.31 -24.97
CA SER A 547 -11.35 1.47 -25.82
C SER A 547 -11.16 -0.04 -25.51
N VAL A 548 -12.17 -0.83 -25.88
CA VAL A 548 -12.13 -2.29 -25.75
C VAL A 548 -11.48 -2.87 -27.00
N ILE A 549 -10.39 -3.62 -26.82
CA ILE A 549 -9.74 -4.38 -27.89
C ILE A 549 -10.29 -5.80 -27.87
N LYS A 550 -11.03 -6.15 -28.91
CA LYS A 550 -11.74 -7.44 -28.99
C LYS A 550 -10.84 -8.58 -29.45
N ASP A 551 -11.14 -9.78 -28.97
CA ASP A 551 -10.58 -11.05 -29.43
C ASP A 551 -9.03 -11.04 -29.52
N ASN A 552 -8.34 -10.46 -28.53
CA ASN A 552 -6.87 -10.30 -28.61
C ASN A 552 -6.15 -10.43 -27.26
N TRP A 553 -5.26 -11.43 -27.17
CA TRP A 553 -4.36 -11.64 -26.03
C TRP A 553 -3.23 -10.60 -25.90
N LEU A 554 -3.00 -9.82 -26.95
CA LEU A 554 -2.00 -8.76 -27.04
C LEU A 554 -2.69 -7.43 -27.40
N PRO A 555 -3.46 -6.84 -26.48
CA PRO A 555 -4.19 -5.60 -26.74
C PRO A 555 -3.22 -4.43 -26.96
N VAL A 556 -3.47 -3.65 -28.02
CA VAL A 556 -2.76 -2.40 -28.33
C VAL A 556 -3.79 -1.29 -28.35
N TRP A 557 -3.67 -0.33 -27.43
CA TRP A 557 -4.59 0.79 -27.26
C TRP A 557 -4.02 2.09 -27.86
N GLU A 558 -2.75 2.40 -27.57
CA GLU A 558 -2.11 3.68 -27.93
C GLU A 558 -2.92 4.92 -27.49
N GLU A 559 -3.46 4.91 -26.27
CA GLU A 559 -4.32 5.98 -25.76
C GLU A 559 -3.63 6.85 -24.70
N GLU A 560 -3.84 8.17 -24.77
CA GLU A 560 -3.27 9.17 -23.87
C GLU A 560 -4.32 9.69 -22.87
N PHE A 561 -3.92 9.83 -21.61
CA PHE A 561 -4.70 10.42 -20.54
C PHE A 561 -3.92 11.51 -19.82
N ARG A 562 -4.56 12.64 -19.54
CA ARG A 562 -4.00 13.74 -18.74
C ARG A 562 -4.77 13.93 -17.44
N PHE A 563 -4.03 14.07 -16.34
CA PHE A 563 -4.54 14.28 -14.99
C PHE A 563 -3.88 15.51 -14.38
N PRO A 564 -4.58 16.64 -14.28
CA PRO A 564 -4.13 17.78 -13.48
C PRO A 564 -4.12 17.38 -12.00
N LEU A 565 -3.03 17.66 -11.29
CA LEU A 565 -2.83 17.26 -9.90
C LEU A 565 -2.45 18.47 -9.05
N THR A 566 -3.23 18.72 -8.01
CA THR A 566 -2.97 19.74 -6.98
C THR A 566 -2.01 19.22 -5.92
N MET A 567 -2.04 17.91 -5.61
CA MET A 567 -1.16 17.28 -4.62
C MET A 567 -0.68 15.91 -5.09
N PRO A 568 0.29 15.87 -6.04
CA PRO A 568 0.85 14.63 -6.56
C PRO A 568 1.49 13.72 -5.49
N GLU A 569 1.91 14.26 -4.35
CA GLU A 569 2.51 13.51 -3.24
C GLU A 569 1.51 12.62 -2.48
N LEU A 570 0.21 12.89 -2.57
CA LEU A 570 -0.85 12.03 -2.03
C LEU A 570 -1.67 11.34 -3.12
N ALA A 571 -1.31 11.51 -4.38
CA ALA A 571 -2.01 10.91 -5.51
C ALA A 571 -1.45 9.51 -5.80
N LEU A 572 -2.36 8.56 -6.00
CA LEU A 572 -2.08 7.20 -6.44
C LEU A 572 -2.69 6.96 -7.81
N LEU A 573 -1.87 6.50 -8.76
CA LEU A 573 -2.30 6.04 -10.07
C LEU A 573 -2.73 4.57 -9.95
N GLN A 574 -4.03 4.31 -10.06
CA GLN A 574 -4.59 2.97 -10.09
C GLN A 574 -4.93 2.57 -11.53
N ILE A 575 -4.44 1.41 -11.93
CA ILE A 575 -4.66 0.84 -13.26
C ILE A 575 -5.30 -0.53 -13.08
N ILE A 576 -6.44 -0.76 -13.72
CA ILE A 576 -7.16 -2.03 -13.66
C ILE A 576 -7.50 -2.47 -15.09
N VAL A 577 -6.98 -3.63 -15.48
CA VAL A 577 -7.34 -4.28 -16.75
C VAL A 577 -8.53 -5.20 -16.50
N ARG A 578 -9.52 -5.12 -17.38
CA ARG A 578 -10.71 -5.95 -17.36
C ARG A 578 -10.96 -6.56 -18.72
N GLU A 579 -11.61 -7.71 -18.69
CA GLU A 579 -12.15 -8.35 -19.87
C GLU A 579 -13.66 -8.03 -19.95
N LYS A 580 -14.13 -7.67 -21.15
CA LYS A 580 -15.49 -7.21 -21.38
C LYS A 580 -16.41 -8.40 -21.67
N ASP A 581 -17.12 -8.86 -20.64
CA ASP A 581 -18.17 -9.87 -20.81
C ASP A 581 -19.50 -9.23 -21.25
N GLN A 582 -20.08 -9.74 -22.34
CA GLN A 582 -21.37 -9.27 -22.87
C GLN A 582 -22.59 -9.76 -22.06
N GLY A 583 -22.43 -10.79 -21.21
CA GLY A 583 -23.53 -11.43 -20.47
C GLY A 583 -23.46 -11.29 -18.95
N GLY A 584 -22.43 -10.62 -18.41
CA GLY A 584 -22.11 -10.67 -16.98
C GLY A 584 -21.29 -9.49 -16.47
N LYS A 585 -20.60 -9.71 -15.34
CA LYS A 585 -19.69 -8.74 -14.75
C LYS A 585 -18.31 -8.93 -15.38
N ASP A 586 -17.77 -7.87 -15.97
CA ASP A 586 -16.43 -7.82 -16.55
C ASP A 586 -15.38 -8.54 -15.67
N ASP A 587 -14.69 -9.50 -16.28
CA ASP A 587 -13.69 -10.31 -15.62
C ASP A 587 -12.42 -9.51 -15.30
N PHE A 588 -11.70 -9.96 -14.28
CA PHE A 588 -10.53 -9.24 -13.78
C PHE A 588 -9.26 -9.72 -14.48
N GLY A 589 -8.65 -8.84 -15.28
CA GLY A 589 -7.41 -9.13 -16.01
C GLY A 589 -6.13 -8.78 -15.23
N GLY A 590 -6.23 -7.91 -14.22
CA GLY A 590 -5.11 -7.52 -13.37
C GLY A 590 -5.22 -6.08 -12.87
N GLN A 591 -4.45 -5.75 -11.83
CA GLN A 591 -4.38 -4.38 -11.30
C GLN A 591 -2.95 -3.99 -10.94
N THR A 592 -2.69 -2.70 -10.91
CA THR A 592 -1.55 -2.13 -10.19
C THR A 592 -1.93 -0.79 -9.60
N CYS A 593 -1.23 -0.40 -8.54
CA CYS A 593 -1.36 0.91 -7.92
C CYS A 593 0.04 1.48 -7.67
N LEU A 594 0.27 2.70 -8.13
CA LEU A 594 1.59 3.35 -8.17
C LEU A 594 1.50 4.74 -7.52
N PRO A 595 2.41 5.10 -6.60
CA PRO A 595 2.46 6.45 -6.05
C PRO A 595 2.92 7.42 -7.13
N VAL A 596 2.13 8.47 -7.40
CA VAL A 596 2.39 9.37 -8.53
C VAL A 596 3.73 10.09 -8.36
N SER A 597 4.04 10.58 -7.16
CA SER A 597 5.31 11.26 -6.87
C SER A 597 6.57 10.39 -7.06
N GLU A 598 6.40 9.07 -7.19
CA GLU A 598 7.48 8.09 -7.32
C GLU A 598 7.61 7.55 -8.76
N LEU A 599 6.71 7.92 -9.66
CA LEU A 599 6.73 7.47 -11.05
C LEU A 599 7.96 8.00 -11.77
N ARG A 600 8.70 7.08 -12.39
CA ARG A 600 9.81 7.40 -13.27
C ARG A 600 9.29 7.75 -14.67
N VAL A 601 9.72 8.89 -15.22
CA VAL A 601 9.31 9.39 -16.54
C VAL A 601 9.80 8.51 -17.70
N GLY A 602 9.18 8.63 -18.87
CA GLY A 602 9.56 7.87 -20.07
C GLY A 602 8.79 6.55 -20.20
N PHE A 603 9.23 5.69 -21.12
CA PHE A 603 8.59 4.38 -21.38
C PHE A 603 8.89 3.37 -20.26
N ARG A 604 7.86 2.74 -19.67
CA ARG A 604 7.97 1.82 -18.54
C ARG A 604 7.25 0.50 -18.79
N SER A 605 7.82 -0.55 -18.19
CA SER A 605 7.19 -1.87 -18.08
C SER A 605 6.47 -1.96 -16.74
N VAL A 606 5.14 -1.94 -16.76
CA VAL A 606 4.29 -1.86 -15.58
C VAL A 606 3.70 -3.24 -15.27
N PRO A 607 4.22 -3.97 -14.27
CA PRO A 607 3.68 -5.29 -13.92
C PRO A 607 2.27 -5.20 -13.34
N LEU A 608 1.45 -6.21 -13.64
CA LEU A 608 0.13 -6.36 -13.05
C LEU A 608 0.11 -7.42 -11.94
N TYR A 609 -0.88 -7.29 -11.08
CA TYR A 609 -1.08 -8.08 -9.88
C TYR A 609 -2.49 -8.67 -9.88
N ASP A 610 -2.65 -9.80 -9.21
CA ASP A 610 -3.93 -10.43 -9.02
C ASP A 610 -4.82 -9.69 -8.00
N LYS A 611 -5.99 -10.26 -7.70
CA LYS A 611 -6.90 -9.68 -6.70
C LYS A 611 -6.29 -9.63 -5.30
N LYS A 612 -5.39 -10.56 -4.96
CA LYS A 612 -4.73 -10.65 -3.66
C LYS A 612 -3.58 -9.66 -3.50
N GLY A 613 -3.12 -9.09 -4.61
CA GLY A 613 -1.95 -8.22 -4.66
C GLY A 613 -0.66 -8.99 -4.94
N GLU A 614 -0.76 -10.23 -5.41
CA GLU A 614 0.38 -11.06 -5.83
C GLU A 614 0.75 -10.75 -7.29
N LYS A 615 2.05 -10.61 -7.57
CA LYS A 615 2.54 -10.22 -8.89
C LYS A 615 2.32 -11.36 -9.89
N TYR A 616 1.72 -11.05 -11.04
CA TYR A 616 1.68 -11.99 -12.16
C TYR A 616 3.09 -12.22 -12.71
N LYS A 617 3.38 -13.44 -13.16
CA LYS A 617 4.71 -13.83 -13.63
C LYS A 617 5.09 -13.13 -14.93
N SER A 618 4.13 -13.02 -15.85
CA SER A 618 4.38 -12.52 -17.22
C SER A 618 3.56 -11.29 -17.56
N VAL A 619 2.43 -11.09 -16.89
CA VAL A 619 1.46 -10.04 -17.26
C VAL A 619 1.95 -8.64 -16.90
N LYS A 620 1.96 -7.75 -17.91
CA LYS A 620 2.37 -6.35 -17.75
C LYS A 620 1.80 -5.45 -18.84
N LEU A 621 1.85 -4.14 -18.58
CA LEU A 621 1.55 -3.09 -19.53
C LEU A 621 2.82 -2.38 -19.97
N PHE A 622 2.87 -1.93 -21.22
CA PHE A 622 3.87 -0.99 -21.70
C PHE A 622 3.25 0.41 -21.75
N MET A 623 3.79 1.33 -20.97
CA MET A 623 3.20 2.65 -20.73
C MET A 623 4.27 3.74 -20.83
N GLN A 624 3.87 5.00 -20.94
CA GLN A 624 4.77 6.15 -20.75
C GLN A 624 4.20 7.14 -19.75
N PHE A 625 5.06 7.68 -18.89
CA PHE A 625 4.72 8.71 -17.91
C PHE A 625 5.48 10.00 -18.18
N GLN A 626 4.79 11.13 -18.13
CA GLN A 626 5.39 12.46 -18.29
C GLN A 626 4.74 13.42 -17.29
N PHE A 627 5.56 14.31 -16.71
CA PHE A 627 5.09 15.41 -15.87
C PHE A 627 5.23 16.71 -16.65
N ILE A 628 4.12 17.42 -16.83
CA ILE A 628 4.05 18.68 -17.58
C ILE A 628 3.75 19.80 -16.61
N ASP A 629 4.52 20.89 -16.69
CA ASP A 629 4.21 22.14 -15.98
C ASP A 629 2.91 22.72 -16.58
N PRO A 630 1.86 22.97 -15.77
CA PRO A 630 0.61 23.55 -16.22
C PRO A 630 0.80 24.85 -17.02
N LYS A 631 1.84 25.65 -16.72
CA LYS A 631 2.14 26.89 -17.44
C LYS A 631 2.59 26.65 -18.89
N ASN A 632 3.19 25.49 -19.15
CA ASN A 632 3.65 25.08 -20.48
C ASN A 632 2.58 24.29 -21.25
N ALA A 633 1.43 23.98 -20.62
CA ALA A 633 0.38 23.18 -21.24
C ALA A 633 -0.47 23.95 -22.26
N GLY A 634 -0.51 25.29 -22.18
CA GLY A 634 -1.26 26.16 -23.10
C GLY A 634 -0.51 26.60 -24.36
N SER A 635 0.75 26.21 -24.55
CA SER A 635 1.58 26.60 -25.71
C SER A 635 1.66 25.55 -26.82
N VAL A 636 0.85 24.50 -26.75
CA VAL A 636 0.75 23.44 -27.78
C VAL A 636 -0.72 23.06 -27.97
N GLU A 637 -1.50 23.99 -28.54
CA GLU A 637 -2.75 23.69 -29.25
C GLU A 637 -2.58 24.01 -30.73
#